data_AF-A0A8B5Q557-F1
#
_entry.id   AF-A0A8B5Q557-F1
#
_cell.length_a   1.000
_cell.length_b   1.000
_cell.length_c   1.000
_cell.angle_alpha   90.00
_cell.angle_beta   90.00
_cell.angle_gamma   90.00
#
_symmetry.space_group_name_H-M   'P 1'
#
loop_
_entity.id
_entity.type
_entity.pdbx_description
1 polymer ?
#
loop_
_entity_poly.entity_id
_entity_poly.type
_entity_poly.pdbx_seq_one_letter_code
_entity_poly.pdbx_strand_id
1 'polypeptide(L)'
;MDQITTNPIVIGIDAGGTMTDTILVDQDGHFKIGKSATTPKNEAEGFLASAEDAADAWGISLQDLFSGVNVVLYSGTGMLNTLLSRTGRKLGLITTKGLEDMILMGRGLQAWADYSYADRLHAVTHHHPDPLVPRRRTHGVTERIDQFGDVILPLYEHEAHAAAKKLIADKVEAICIMTVFSHVNPAHEKRIAEICREEIAAAGADILVYTSHQVRPVIREQSRLNSVLIEAYATSRGRRQLKGIEDVSKKYGFKYGVQTLLSFGGLTSINHPRLHETMISGPIGGILGAAYVGKLIGNDSLICSDMGGTSFDMGVITRGQTRIENEPLMDRFKLNVPTLHLDTIGAGAGMILKVDPLTRKVSLGPESAGSDPGPICFAKGGTEPTIADCDAILGRLNPHYFLGGKVVLQVEKARKAFEEKCARVLGVGVEEAAEGMIEMLEADANNALRRVISGQGIHPSEFTLLSYGGSGPLHLAGCSRGIGFKDIITFQFAAAFSAFGCTTADFMRRHSVSTQIDIGARASDDELQAFGAKVTAVWNDLTRAAVDEMVADGHARDKVRTVPFLMMRYTGQLEDVEVMAPLSAIASADDMRRVIAEFEAVYAKVNHRVSRYGEAGFSITELGLIATADKVKPMLVKRPLGKPDPATAHKGVREAYIGGRWHKANLYEMDLLQPGHEVIGPAIIEHPATTLVVHPRDRVFVDEWTLLHYSHA
;
A
#
# COMPACT_ATOMS: atom_id res chain seq x y z
N MET A 1 -33.40 7.42 3.19
CA MET A 1 -32.26 7.40 4.12
C MET A 1 -32.76 6.73 5.36
N ASP A 2 -32.33 5.49 5.63
CA ASP A 2 -32.59 4.86 6.91
C ASP A 2 -31.93 5.73 8.00
N GLN A 3 -32.68 6.08 9.04
CA GLN A 3 -32.13 6.86 10.14
C GLN A 3 -31.09 6.00 10.84
N ILE A 4 -29.82 6.38 10.70
CA ILE A 4 -28.73 5.78 11.47
C ILE A 4 -28.94 6.21 12.92
N THR A 5 -29.29 5.27 13.79
CA THR A 5 -29.64 5.54 15.20
C THR A 5 -28.51 5.19 16.17
N THR A 6 -27.42 4.59 15.67
CA THR A 6 -26.31 4.10 16.47
C THR A 6 -25.07 4.96 16.23
N ASN A 7 -24.26 5.12 17.29
CA ASN A 7 -23.06 5.94 17.24
C ASN A 7 -21.91 5.18 16.56
N PRO A 8 -20.99 5.87 15.87
CA PRO A 8 -19.80 5.26 15.31
C PRO A 8 -18.91 4.62 16.38
N ILE A 9 -18.34 3.46 16.07
CA ILE A 9 -17.40 2.71 16.91
C ILE A 9 -16.02 2.54 16.27
N VAL A 10 -15.90 2.77 14.95
CA VAL A 10 -14.64 2.72 14.20
C VAL A 10 -14.45 4.01 13.41
N ILE A 11 -13.24 4.55 13.45
CA ILE A 11 -12.75 5.58 12.54
C ILE A 11 -11.66 4.95 11.67
N GLY A 12 -11.78 5.00 10.35
CA GLY A 12 -10.72 4.65 9.40
C GLY A 12 -10.26 5.84 8.60
N ILE A 13 -8.96 6.01 8.45
CA ILE A 13 -8.36 7.19 7.80
C ILE A 13 -7.34 6.75 6.76
N ASP A 14 -7.36 7.44 5.63
CA ASP A 14 -6.26 7.44 4.67
C ASP A 14 -5.75 8.87 4.49
N ALA A 15 -4.46 9.06 4.78
CA ALA A 15 -3.80 10.35 4.81
C ALA A 15 -2.53 10.35 3.96
N GLY A 16 -2.12 11.55 3.52
CA GLY A 16 -0.83 11.75 2.85
C GLY A 16 -0.89 11.86 1.33
N GLY A 17 -2.09 11.85 0.74
CA GLY A 17 -2.32 12.33 -0.63
C GLY A 17 -2.69 13.82 -0.65
N THR A 18 -3.36 14.27 -1.73
CA THR A 18 -3.91 15.62 -1.82
C THR A 18 -4.96 15.90 -0.73
N MET A 19 -5.71 14.85 -0.36
CA MET A 19 -6.80 14.90 0.61
C MET A 19 -6.59 13.86 1.72
N THR A 20 -7.19 14.11 2.86
CA THR A 20 -7.34 13.16 3.96
C THR A 20 -8.78 12.70 3.97
N ASP A 21 -8.99 11.39 3.94
CA ASP A 21 -10.29 10.76 3.84
C ASP A 21 -10.60 10.00 5.14
N THR A 22 -11.83 10.11 5.62
CA THR A 22 -12.27 9.45 6.87
C THR A 22 -13.55 8.68 6.66
N ILE A 23 -13.60 7.47 7.21
CA ILE A 23 -14.78 6.61 7.26
C ILE A 23 -15.14 6.37 8.73
N LEU A 24 -16.38 6.71 9.08
CA LEU A 24 -16.98 6.35 10.36
C LEU A 24 -17.82 5.10 10.16
N VAL A 25 -17.74 4.12 11.06
CA VAL A 25 -18.57 2.90 11.00
C VAL A 25 -19.21 2.65 12.36
N ASP A 26 -20.52 2.40 12.37
CA ASP A 26 -21.27 2.00 13.58
C ASP A 26 -21.20 0.49 13.83
N GLN A 27 -21.88 0.04 14.89
CA GLN A 27 -21.95 -1.36 15.29
C GLN A 27 -22.72 -2.26 14.31
N ASP A 28 -23.60 -1.68 13.51
CA ASP A 28 -24.43 -2.38 12.52
C ASP A 28 -23.74 -2.40 11.13
N GLY A 29 -22.67 -1.64 10.96
CA GLY A 29 -21.90 -1.51 9.72
C GLY A 29 -22.32 -0.34 8.83
N HIS A 30 -23.24 0.53 9.26
CA HIS A 30 -23.50 1.76 8.50
C HIS A 30 -22.29 2.67 8.57
N PHE A 31 -22.09 3.49 7.53
CA PHE A 31 -20.93 4.36 7.48
C PHE A 31 -21.22 5.73 6.87
N LYS A 32 -20.35 6.69 7.21
CA LYS A 32 -20.29 8.04 6.65
C LYS A 32 -18.85 8.39 6.32
N ILE A 33 -18.72 9.37 5.44
CA ILE A 33 -17.45 9.78 4.86
C ILE A 33 -17.22 11.23 5.24
N GLY A 34 -16.00 11.56 5.65
CA GLY A 34 -15.52 12.92 5.75
C GLY A 34 -14.29 13.11 4.88
N LYS A 35 -14.06 14.35 4.47
CA LYS A 35 -12.93 14.71 3.63
C LYS A 35 -12.40 16.09 3.97
N SER A 36 -11.08 16.19 4.08
CA SER A 36 -10.38 17.46 4.27
C SER A 36 -9.13 17.55 3.39
N ALA A 37 -8.60 18.76 3.23
CA ALA A 37 -7.29 18.94 2.62
C ALA A 37 -6.20 18.42 3.56
N THR A 38 -5.25 17.65 3.02
CA THR A 38 -4.09 17.18 3.81
C THR A 38 -3.28 18.38 4.31
N THR A 39 -2.79 18.28 5.55
CA THR A 39 -1.92 19.27 6.20
C THR A 39 -0.52 18.66 6.45
N PRO A 40 0.40 18.65 5.46
CA PRO A 40 1.66 17.88 5.54
C PRO A 40 2.58 18.29 6.70
N LYS A 41 2.44 19.53 7.20
CA LYS A 41 3.21 20.03 8.35
C LYS A 41 2.71 19.46 9.68
N ASN A 42 1.41 19.15 9.77
CA ASN A 42 0.77 18.60 10.95
C ASN A 42 -0.46 17.77 10.54
N GLU A 43 -0.26 16.47 10.27
CA GLU A 43 -1.34 15.61 9.78
C GLU A 43 -2.47 15.42 10.80
N ALA A 44 -2.24 15.72 12.09
CA ALA A 44 -3.30 15.69 13.10
C ALA A 44 -4.38 16.76 12.87
N GLU A 45 -4.05 17.89 12.26
CA GLU A 45 -5.01 18.93 11.90
C GLU A 45 -5.93 18.46 10.75
N GLY A 46 -5.34 17.91 9.68
CA GLY A 46 -6.09 17.34 8.55
C GLY A 46 -6.96 16.16 8.98
N PHE A 47 -6.44 15.30 9.86
CA PHE A 47 -7.20 14.22 10.49
C PHE A 47 -8.43 14.75 11.24
N LEU A 48 -8.26 15.73 12.14
CA LEU A 48 -9.39 16.30 12.88
C LEU A 48 -10.42 16.94 11.95
N ALA A 49 -9.98 17.72 10.98
CA ALA A 49 -10.88 18.39 10.04
C ALA A 49 -11.69 17.38 9.20
N SER A 50 -11.07 16.26 8.83
CA SER A 50 -11.76 15.18 8.09
C SER A 50 -12.71 14.39 9.00
N ALA A 51 -12.32 14.14 10.25
CA ALA A 51 -13.19 13.50 11.23
C ALA A 51 -14.39 14.39 11.62
N GLU A 52 -14.20 15.70 11.68
CA GLU A 52 -15.25 16.69 11.94
C GLU A 52 -16.26 16.72 10.78
N ASP A 53 -15.80 16.77 9.54
CA ASP A 53 -16.66 16.69 8.34
C ASP A 53 -17.50 15.39 8.33
N ALA A 54 -16.91 14.27 8.74
CA ALA A 54 -17.63 13.00 8.87
C ALA A 54 -18.64 13.00 10.03
N ALA A 55 -18.29 13.64 11.16
CA ALA A 55 -19.14 13.76 12.34
C ALA A 55 -20.36 14.65 12.06
N ASP A 56 -20.16 15.76 11.33
CA ASP A 56 -21.22 16.64 10.86
C ASP A 56 -22.19 15.90 9.94
N ALA A 57 -21.68 15.05 9.03
CA ALA A 57 -22.50 14.19 8.17
C ALA A 57 -23.29 13.12 8.95
N TRP A 58 -22.86 12.79 10.17
CA TRP A 58 -23.56 11.91 11.11
C TRP A 58 -24.52 12.67 12.05
N GLY A 59 -24.29 13.98 12.23
CA GLY A 59 -25.05 14.82 13.17
C GLY A 59 -24.58 14.72 14.63
N ILE A 60 -23.30 14.42 14.87
CA ILE A 60 -22.71 14.32 16.23
C ILE A 60 -21.52 15.26 16.39
N SER A 61 -21.20 15.64 17.63
CA SER A 61 -19.99 16.43 17.89
C SER A 61 -18.73 15.57 17.86
N LEU A 62 -17.56 16.19 17.66
CA LEU A 62 -16.27 15.49 17.82
C LEU A 62 -16.12 14.83 19.20
N GLN A 63 -16.62 15.47 20.27
CA GLN A 63 -16.54 14.93 21.62
C GLN A 63 -17.37 13.63 21.76
N ASP A 64 -18.57 13.61 21.18
CA ASP A 64 -19.44 12.43 21.17
C ASP A 64 -18.86 11.32 20.30
N LEU A 65 -18.28 11.68 19.14
CA LEU A 65 -17.59 10.76 18.26
C LEU A 65 -16.43 10.05 18.98
N PHE A 66 -15.45 10.81 19.47
CA PHE A 66 -14.23 10.23 20.05
C PHE A 66 -14.49 9.49 21.36
N SER A 67 -15.48 9.90 22.16
CA SER A 67 -15.84 9.20 23.39
C SER A 67 -16.59 7.88 23.15
N GLY A 68 -17.27 7.72 22.01
CA GLY A 68 -17.98 6.51 21.60
C GLY A 68 -17.13 5.51 20.80
N VAL A 69 -16.07 5.97 20.15
CA VAL A 69 -15.23 5.14 19.27
C VAL A 69 -14.32 4.19 20.05
N ASN A 70 -14.29 2.93 19.62
CA ASN A 70 -13.40 1.89 20.16
C ASN A 70 -12.05 1.84 19.44
N VAL A 71 -12.03 2.21 18.15
CA VAL A 71 -10.87 2.00 17.30
C VAL A 71 -10.67 3.17 16.34
N VAL A 72 -9.47 3.73 16.33
CA VAL A 72 -9.00 4.70 15.32
C VAL A 72 -7.91 4.02 14.49
N LEU A 73 -8.16 3.87 13.19
CA LEU A 73 -7.26 3.26 12.22
C LEU A 73 -6.64 4.37 11.37
N TYR A 74 -5.34 4.54 11.47
CA TYR A 74 -4.59 5.50 10.67
C TYR A 74 -3.77 4.78 9.61
N SER A 75 -3.97 5.14 8.35
CA SER A 75 -3.05 4.79 7.26
C SER A 75 -2.48 6.09 6.70
N GLY A 76 -1.17 6.14 6.48
CA GLY A 76 -0.54 7.32 5.92
C GLY A 76 0.86 7.08 5.37
N THR A 77 1.31 8.02 4.53
CA THR A 77 2.55 7.89 3.75
C THR A 77 3.79 8.51 4.41
N GLY A 78 3.71 8.97 5.66
CA GLY A 78 4.76 9.74 6.33
C GLY A 78 6.14 9.07 6.40
N MET A 79 6.19 7.74 6.59
CA MET A 79 7.47 7.02 6.60
C MET A 79 8.07 6.87 5.20
N LEU A 80 7.26 6.56 4.19
CA LEU A 80 7.70 6.50 2.81
C LEU A 80 8.25 7.86 2.36
N ASN A 81 7.56 8.96 2.71
CA ASN A 81 8.02 10.32 2.44
C ASN A 81 9.36 10.63 3.14
N THR A 82 9.60 10.09 4.35
CA THR A 82 10.88 10.24 5.06
C THR A 82 12.03 9.56 4.31
N LEU A 83 11.77 8.38 3.73
CA LEU A 83 12.73 7.65 2.90
C LEU A 83 13.04 8.43 1.62
N LEU A 84 12.00 8.81 0.87
CA LEU A 84 12.12 9.52 -0.41
C LEU A 84 12.81 10.88 -0.28
N SER A 85 12.49 11.63 0.78
CA SER A 85 13.08 12.96 1.03
C SER A 85 14.46 12.92 1.69
N ARG A 86 14.96 11.74 2.06
CA ARG A 86 16.22 11.56 2.79
C ARG A 86 16.30 12.38 4.09
N THR A 87 15.18 12.48 4.82
CA THR A 87 15.06 13.27 6.07
C THR A 87 15.04 12.42 7.35
N GLY A 88 15.46 11.16 7.27
CA GLY A 88 15.51 10.24 8.41
C GLY A 88 16.75 10.40 9.30
N ARG A 89 16.86 9.50 10.28
CA ARG A 89 17.94 9.54 11.29
C ARG A 89 19.34 9.35 10.69
N LYS A 90 20.32 9.93 11.36
CA LYS A 90 21.75 9.76 11.10
C LYS A 90 22.20 8.39 11.63
N LEU A 91 22.29 7.37 10.76
CA LEU A 91 22.59 5.99 11.16
C LEU A 91 24.09 5.61 11.23
N GLY A 92 24.43 4.60 12.04
CA GLY A 92 25.67 3.82 11.97
C GLY A 92 25.38 2.35 11.72
N LEU A 93 26.31 1.60 11.14
CA LEU A 93 26.15 0.17 10.85
C LEU A 93 27.35 -0.62 11.40
N ILE A 94 27.06 -1.68 12.15
CA ILE A 94 28.03 -2.72 12.51
C ILE A 94 27.64 -4.01 11.80
N THR A 95 28.57 -4.60 11.07
CA THR A 95 28.34 -5.84 10.32
C THR A 95 29.53 -6.79 10.42
N THR A 96 29.42 -7.94 9.77
CA THR A 96 30.51 -8.91 9.66
C THR A 96 31.67 -8.30 8.86
N LYS A 97 32.89 -8.41 9.40
CA LYS A 97 34.10 -7.89 8.75
C LYS A 97 34.33 -8.54 7.39
N GLY A 98 34.64 -7.70 6.39
CA GLY A 98 34.75 -8.09 4.98
C GLY A 98 33.47 -7.88 4.17
N LEU A 99 32.34 -7.55 4.82
CA LEU A 99 31.05 -7.31 4.16
C LEU A 99 30.53 -5.88 4.32
N GLU A 100 31.36 -4.95 4.77
CA GLU A 100 30.97 -3.54 4.99
C GLU A 100 30.47 -2.83 3.73
N ASP A 101 30.97 -3.22 2.56
CA ASP A 101 30.63 -2.61 1.27
C ASP A 101 29.30 -3.12 0.69
N MET A 102 28.62 -4.06 1.35
CA MET A 102 27.29 -4.55 0.94
C MET A 102 26.29 -3.40 0.75
N ILE A 103 26.37 -2.39 1.61
CA ILE A 103 25.50 -1.22 1.53
C ILE A 103 25.73 -0.36 0.27
N LEU A 104 26.96 -0.38 -0.27
CA LEU A 104 27.29 0.31 -1.51
C LEU A 104 26.90 -0.52 -2.73
N MET A 105 27.13 -1.84 -2.66
CA MET A 105 26.91 -2.75 -3.77
C MET A 105 25.42 -2.94 -4.08
N GLY A 106 24.53 -2.97 -3.09
CA GLY A 106 23.07 -3.06 -3.32
C GLY A 106 22.65 -4.23 -4.21
N ARG A 107 23.40 -5.35 -4.20
CA ARG A 107 23.30 -6.49 -5.13
C ARG A 107 23.35 -6.14 -6.63
N GLY A 108 23.85 -4.97 -7.01
CA GLY A 108 23.76 -4.42 -8.37
C GLY A 108 22.35 -3.99 -8.79
N LEU A 109 21.31 -4.69 -8.30
CA LEU A 109 19.90 -4.41 -8.57
C LEU A 109 19.50 -2.97 -8.19
N GLN A 110 20.00 -2.46 -7.05
CA GLN A 110 19.64 -1.12 -6.58
C GLN A 110 20.04 0.00 -7.55
N ALA A 111 20.92 -0.25 -8.53
CA ALA A 111 21.36 0.75 -9.48
C ALA A 111 20.31 1.08 -10.58
N TRP A 112 19.27 0.26 -10.72
CA TRP A 112 18.29 0.38 -11.82
C TRP A 112 16.88 -0.13 -11.49
N ALA A 113 16.63 -0.53 -10.23
CA ALA A 113 15.41 -1.25 -9.84
C ALA A 113 14.08 -0.55 -10.19
N ASP A 114 14.05 0.78 -10.21
CA ASP A 114 12.87 1.62 -10.51
C ASP A 114 12.84 2.15 -11.96
N TYR A 115 13.81 1.76 -12.79
CA TYR A 115 13.92 2.32 -14.14
C TYR A 115 12.85 1.81 -15.08
N SER A 116 12.62 2.57 -16.16
CA SER A 116 11.85 2.10 -17.30
C SER A 116 12.48 0.83 -17.90
N TYR A 117 11.69 0.00 -18.57
CA TYR A 117 12.22 -1.22 -19.21
C TYR A 117 13.39 -0.91 -20.16
N ALA A 118 13.30 0.19 -20.93
CA ALA A 118 14.36 0.61 -21.83
C ALA A 118 15.66 0.95 -21.08
N ASP A 119 15.58 1.74 -20.01
CA ASP A 119 16.76 2.15 -19.25
C ASP A 119 17.41 0.96 -18.52
N ARG A 120 16.61 -0.01 -18.05
CA ARG A 120 17.12 -1.26 -17.46
C ARG A 120 18.05 -2.03 -18.40
N LEU A 121 17.79 -1.99 -19.71
CA LEU A 121 18.60 -2.69 -20.72
C LEU A 121 19.94 -1.99 -21.00
N HIS A 122 20.10 -0.71 -20.59
CA HIS A 122 21.27 0.10 -20.91
C HIS A 122 22.08 0.42 -19.65
N ALA A 123 23.09 -0.40 -19.36
CA ALA A 123 23.93 -0.26 -18.16
C ALA A 123 24.58 1.13 -17.97
N VAL A 124 24.74 1.91 -19.03
CA VAL A 124 25.26 3.29 -18.97
C VAL A 124 24.32 4.24 -18.21
N THR A 125 23.03 3.91 -18.11
CA THR A 125 22.04 4.72 -17.36
C THR A 125 22.07 4.41 -15.87
N HIS A 126 22.60 3.25 -15.47
CA HIS A 126 22.51 2.71 -14.11
C HIS A 126 23.35 3.54 -13.14
N HIS A 127 22.75 3.93 -12.02
CA HIS A 127 23.47 4.58 -10.92
C HIS A 127 22.94 4.12 -9.56
N HIS A 128 23.87 3.88 -8.64
CA HIS A 128 23.51 3.53 -7.27
C HIS A 128 22.93 4.74 -6.54
N PRO A 129 21.82 4.57 -5.79
CA PRO A 129 21.33 5.62 -4.90
C PRO A 129 22.33 5.86 -3.76
N ASP A 130 22.29 7.06 -3.18
CA ASP A 130 23.06 7.33 -1.97
C ASP A 130 22.67 6.34 -0.85
N PRO A 131 23.64 5.70 -0.20
CA PRO A 131 23.35 4.71 0.82
C PRO A 131 22.78 5.36 2.08
N LEU A 132 21.81 4.70 2.73
CA LEU A 132 21.24 5.15 4.01
C LEU A 132 22.30 5.29 5.11
N VAL A 133 23.37 4.49 5.04
CA VAL A 133 24.56 4.63 5.87
C VAL A 133 25.78 4.83 4.96
N PRO A 134 26.48 5.98 5.04
CA PRO A 134 27.70 6.16 4.28
C PRO A 134 28.78 5.23 4.80
N ARG A 135 29.64 4.74 3.90
CA ARG A 135 30.69 3.75 4.20
C ARG A 135 31.58 4.09 5.41
N ARG A 136 31.85 5.38 5.64
CA ARG A 136 32.63 5.87 6.79
C ARG A 136 32.01 5.54 8.16
N ARG A 137 30.69 5.33 8.21
CA ARG A 137 29.90 4.94 9.40
C ARG A 137 29.53 3.45 9.40
N THR A 138 30.19 2.66 8.55
CA THR A 138 30.02 1.20 8.50
C THR A 138 31.28 0.53 9.00
N HIS A 139 31.16 -0.29 10.02
CA HIS A 139 32.27 -0.99 10.66
C HIS A 139 32.06 -2.50 10.66
N GLY A 140 33.09 -3.24 10.25
CA GLY A 140 33.13 -4.68 10.34
C GLY A 140 33.67 -5.16 11.69
N VAL A 141 33.05 -6.18 12.27
CA VAL A 141 33.58 -6.93 13.42
C VAL A 141 33.91 -8.35 13.01
N THR A 142 35.04 -8.87 13.49
CA THR A 142 35.48 -10.23 13.19
C THR A 142 34.57 -11.20 13.94
N GLU A 143 33.74 -11.91 13.18
CA GLU A 143 32.78 -12.91 13.64
C GLU A 143 32.40 -13.76 12.42
N ARG A 144 32.06 -15.04 12.62
CA ARG A 144 31.40 -15.81 11.56
C ARG A 144 30.54 -16.94 12.07
N ILE A 145 29.31 -16.97 11.57
CA ILE A 145 28.33 -18.05 11.72
C ILE A 145 28.01 -18.57 10.32
N ASP A 146 27.92 -19.88 10.14
CA ASP A 146 27.55 -20.49 8.86
C ASP A 146 26.03 -20.65 8.67
N GLN A 147 25.63 -21.25 7.55
CA GLN A 147 24.22 -21.47 7.21
C GLN A 147 23.51 -22.47 8.13
N PHE A 148 24.25 -23.30 8.87
CA PHE A 148 23.71 -24.28 9.82
C PHE A 148 23.59 -23.70 11.23
N GLY A 149 24.12 -22.49 11.45
CA GLY A 149 24.12 -21.80 12.74
C GLY A 149 25.37 -22.07 13.57
N ASP A 150 26.35 -22.79 13.01
CA ASP A 150 27.60 -23.11 13.70
C ASP A 150 28.55 -21.91 13.71
N VAL A 151 29.20 -21.69 14.84
CA VAL A 151 30.18 -20.62 15.01
C VAL A 151 31.50 -21.05 14.36
N ILE A 152 31.84 -20.42 13.24
CA ILE A 152 33.10 -20.63 12.51
C ILE A 152 34.21 -19.72 13.06
N LEU A 153 33.89 -18.47 13.36
CA LEU A 153 34.79 -17.53 14.03
C LEU A 153 34.07 -16.89 15.22
N PRO A 154 34.61 -16.98 16.45
CA PRO A 154 33.99 -16.33 17.60
C PRO A 154 34.01 -14.81 17.44
N LEU A 155 33.08 -14.13 18.11
CA LEU A 155 33.02 -12.67 18.11
C LEU A 155 34.24 -12.04 18.79
N TYR A 156 34.93 -11.15 18.07
CA TYR A 156 36.03 -10.36 18.62
C TYR A 156 35.47 -9.09 19.29
N GLU A 157 35.09 -9.21 20.56
CA GLU A 157 34.36 -8.14 21.28
C GLU A 157 35.10 -6.79 21.29
N HIS A 158 36.43 -6.79 21.38
CA HIS A 158 37.22 -5.56 21.35
C HIS A 158 37.03 -4.72 20.08
N GLU A 159 36.75 -5.36 18.93
CA GLU A 159 36.42 -4.65 17.69
C GLU A 159 35.01 -4.04 17.76
N ALA A 160 34.05 -4.71 18.42
CA ALA A 160 32.71 -4.19 18.64
C ALA A 160 32.73 -2.96 19.57
N HIS A 161 33.50 -2.99 20.66
CA HIS A 161 33.72 -1.83 21.53
C HIS A 161 34.32 -0.65 20.75
N ALA A 162 35.33 -0.90 19.92
CA ALA A 162 35.97 0.14 19.11
C ALA A 162 35.00 0.73 18.05
N ALA A 163 34.19 -0.12 17.41
CA ALA A 163 33.18 0.32 16.45
C ALA A 163 32.10 1.18 17.11
N ALA A 164 31.57 0.75 18.26
CA ALA A 164 30.58 1.51 19.02
C ALA A 164 31.11 2.91 19.40
N LYS A 165 32.32 2.99 19.95
CA LYS A 165 32.97 4.28 20.30
C LYS A 165 33.11 5.22 19.11
N LYS A 166 33.49 4.71 17.93
CA LYS A 166 33.59 5.51 16.70
C LYS A 166 32.22 6.06 16.27
N LEU A 167 31.18 5.22 16.30
CA LEU A 167 29.82 5.65 15.94
C LEU A 167 29.25 6.68 16.92
N ILE A 168 29.52 6.52 18.22
CA ILE A 168 29.17 7.50 19.25
C ILE A 168 29.89 8.83 18.99
N ALA A 169 31.19 8.80 18.73
CA ALA A 169 31.97 10.00 18.40
C ALA A 169 31.47 10.71 17.12
N ASP A 170 30.99 9.92 16.15
CA ASP A 170 30.35 10.40 14.93
C ASP A 170 28.92 10.94 15.16
N LYS A 171 28.41 10.92 16.40
CA LYS A 171 27.09 11.42 16.78
C LYS A 171 25.98 10.83 15.90
N VAL A 172 25.99 9.51 15.73
CA VAL A 172 24.85 8.82 15.12
C VAL A 172 23.66 8.84 16.07
N GLU A 173 22.45 8.86 15.53
CA GLU A 173 21.20 8.80 16.30
C GLU A 173 20.74 7.35 16.52
N ALA A 174 21.22 6.41 15.70
CA ALA A 174 20.96 4.99 15.85
C ALA A 174 22.10 4.13 15.29
N ILE A 175 22.36 2.99 15.91
CA ILE A 175 23.28 1.95 15.46
C ILE A 175 22.46 0.73 15.02
N CYS A 176 22.59 0.36 13.75
CA CYS A 176 22.06 -0.88 13.20
C CYS A 176 23.14 -1.96 13.24
N ILE A 177 22.74 -3.18 13.58
CA ILE A 177 23.61 -4.35 13.60
C ILE A 177 23.02 -5.38 12.64
N MET A 178 23.88 -5.97 11.80
CA MET A 178 23.53 -7.15 11.02
C MET A 178 24.79 -8.00 10.80
N THR A 179 24.85 -9.15 11.46
CA THR A 179 25.83 -10.20 11.12
C THR A 179 25.20 -11.17 10.13
N VAL A 180 26.00 -11.77 9.25
CA VAL A 180 25.50 -12.78 8.29
C VAL A 180 24.98 -14.01 9.04
N PHE A 181 23.90 -14.61 8.57
CA PHE A 181 23.19 -15.73 9.23
C PHE A 181 22.67 -15.47 10.66
N SER A 182 22.55 -14.20 11.09
CA SER A 182 21.94 -13.88 12.39
C SER A 182 20.47 -14.32 12.54
N HIS A 183 19.77 -14.55 11.43
CA HIS A 183 18.43 -15.12 11.41
C HIS A 183 18.39 -16.60 11.79
N VAL A 184 19.50 -17.33 11.62
CA VAL A 184 19.65 -18.73 12.04
C VAL A 184 20.16 -18.79 13.49
N ASN A 185 21.22 -18.04 13.80
CA ASN A 185 21.78 -17.95 15.13
C ASN A 185 22.11 -16.48 15.49
N PRO A 186 21.30 -15.82 16.34
CA PRO A 186 21.46 -14.40 16.65
C PRO A 186 22.49 -14.11 17.75
N ALA A 187 23.24 -15.10 18.24
CA ALA A 187 24.10 -14.97 19.43
C ALA A 187 25.10 -13.82 19.33
N HIS A 188 25.88 -13.74 18.24
CA HIS A 188 26.85 -12.67 18.06
C HIS A 188 26.19 -11.30 17.89
N GLU A 189 25.08 -11.22 17.16
CA GLU A 189 24.35 -9.97 16.97
C GLU A 189 23.79 -9.44 18.30
N LYS A 190 23.24 -10.31 19.15
CA LYS A 190 22.79 -9.95 20.51
C LYS A 190 23.94 -9.41 21.36
N ARG A 191 25.09 -10.07 21.33
CA ARG A 191 26.26 -9.65 22.11
C ARG A 191 26.83 -8.30 21.64
N ILE A 192 26.89 -8.06 20.34
CA ILE A 192 27.28 -6.74 19.79
C ILE A 192 26.30 -5.66 20.26
N ALA A 193 25.00 -5.96 20.31
CA ALA A 193 23.99 -5.02 20.77
C ALA A 193 24.14 -4.66 22.25
N GLU A 194 24.46 -5.64 23.10
CA GLU A 194 24.79 -5.41 24.51
C GLU A 194 25.99 -4.48 24.66
N ILE A 195 27.09 -4.78 23.97
CA ILE A 195 28.31 -3.95 23.95
C ILE A 195 27.99 -2.51 23.51
N CYS A 196 27.19 -2.34 22.46
CA CYS A 196 26.79 -1.00 22.01
C CYS A 196 26.01 -0.25 23.09
N ARG A 197 25.07 -0.90 23.77
CA ARG A 197 24.29 -0.27 24.86
C ARG A 197 25.16 0.10 26.05
N GLU A 198 26.12 -0.75 26.42
CA GLU A 198 27.10 -0.47 27.48
C GLU A 198 27.93 0.79 27.16
N GLU A 199 28.46 0.89 25.94
CA GLU A 199 29.27 2.04 25.51
C GLU A 199 28.45 3.33 25.37
N ILE A 200 27.20 3.23 24.89
CA ILE A 200 26.27 4.36 24.81
C ILE A 200 25.95 4.90 26.21
N ALA A 201 25.67 3.99 27.16
CA ALA A 201 25.40 4.36 28.56
C ALA A 201 26.63 5.00 29.22
N ALA A 202 27.82 4.44 29.00
CA ALA A 202 29.08 4.99 29.51
C ALA A 202 29.38 6.40 28.96
N ALA A 203 28.98 6.67 27.72
CA ALA A 203 29.12 7.98 27.08
C ALA A 203 28.01 8.99 27.46
N GLY A 204 26.95 8.54 28.15
CA GLY A 204 25.77 9.38 28.43
C GLY A 204 25.05 9.83 27.16
N ALA A 205 25.11 9.05 26.09
CA ALA A 205 24.51 9.38 24.80
C ALA A 205 23.09 8.80 24.68
N ASP A 206 22.21 9.48 23.94
CA ASP A 206 20.89 8.97 23.59
C ASP A 206 20.92 8.43 22.15
N ILE A 207 21.32 7.16 22.01
CA ILE A 207 21.48 6.46 20.73
C ILE A 207 20.72 5.14 20.79
N LEU A 208 19.90 4.89 19.78
CA LEU A 208 19.12 3.65 19.70
C LEU A 208 19.91 2.52 19.06
N VAL A 209 19.64 1.27 19.46
CA VAL A 209 20.29 0.08 18.91
C VAL A 209 19.25 -0.84 18.27
N TYR A 210 19.45 -1.18 17.01
CA TYR A 210 18.57 -2.04 16.21
C TYR A 210 19.34 -3.27 15.73
N THR A 211 18.75 -4.47 15.87
CA THR A 211 19.34 -5.73 15.40
C THR A 211 18.45 -6.37 14.35
N SER A 212 19.06 -6.85 13.27
CA SER A 212 18.36 -7.48 12.16
C SER A 212 17.53 -8.70 12.55
N HIS A 213 17.96 -9.56 13.48
CA HIS A 213 17.14 -10.71 13.93
C HIS A 213 15.86 -10.32 14.67
N GLN A 214 15.80 -9.13 15.29
CA GLN A 214 14.58 -8.64 15.95
C GLN A 214 13.64 -7.96 14.95
N VAL A 215 14.22 -7.25 13.97
CA VAL A 215 13.44 -6.57 12.93
C VAL A 215 12.85 -7.58 11.96
N ARG A 216 13.69 -8.49 11.43
CA ARG A 216 13.28 -9.46 10.42
C ARG A 216 14.23 -10.67 10.35
N PRO A 217 13.96 -11.76 11.08
CA PRO A 217 14.82 -12.95 11.13
C PRO A 217 14.58 -13.91 9.96
N VAL A 218 14.80 -13.44 8.72
CA VAL A 218 14.74 -14.30 7.54
C VAL A 218 15.95 -14.17 6.62
N ILE A 219 16.11 -15.14 5.72
CA ILE A 219 17.19 -15.21 4.73
C ILE A 219 17.18 -14.02 3.75
N ARG A 220 18.31 -13.82 3.04
CA ARG A 220 18.60 -12.73 2.06
C ARG A 220 19.08 -11.43 2.71
N GLU A 221 20.41 -11.29 2.71
CA GLU A 221 21.22 -10.34 3.48
C GLU A 221 20.97 -8.89 3.10
N GLN A 222 20.92 -8.58 1.80
CA GLN A 222 20.68 -7.20 1.35
C GLN A 222 19.31 -6.69 1.79
N SER A 223 18.28 -7.53 1.65
CA SER A 223 16.91 -7.16 1.99
C SER A 223 16.72 -7.03 3.49
N ARG A 224 17.33 -7.94 4.26
CA ARG A 224 17.39 -7.86 5.72
C ARG A 224 18.16 -6.64 6.20
N LEU A 225 19.29 -6.31 5.56
CA LEU A 225 20.06 -5.09 5.83
C LEU A 225 19.20 -3.85 5.60
N ASN A 226 18.57 -3.73 4.44
CA ASN A 226 17.73 -2.58 4.13
C ASN A 226 16.54 -2.46 5.09
N SER A 227 15.90 -3.57 5.49
CA SER A 227 14.81 -3.54 6.50
C SER A 227 15.26 -2.98 7.85
N VAL A 228 16.38 -3.45 8.42
CA VAL A 228 16.88 -2.92 9.70
C VAL A 228 17.33 -1.46 9.60
N LEU A 229 17.88 -1.06 8.45
CA LEU A 229 18.24 0.33 8.20
C LEU A 229 17.00 1.22 8.13
N ILE A 230 15.95 0.83 7.39
CA ILE A 230 14.75 1.67 7.26
C ILE A 230 13.94 1.72 8.55
N GLU A 231 13.86 0.61 9.29
CA GLU A 231 13.28 0.60 10.65
C GLU A 231 13.97 1.65 11.53
N ALA A 232 15.30 1.75 11.50
CA ALA A 232 16.02 2.76 12.27
C ALA A 232 15.89 4.19 11.70
N TYR A 233 15.85 4.31 10.37
CA TYR A 233 15.88 5.58 9.62
C TYR A 233 14.56 6.36 9.73
N ALA A 234 13.43 5.70 9.44
CA ALA A 234 12.16 6.36 9.13
C ALA A 234 11.14 6.32 10.29
N THR A 235 11.17 5.28 11.13
CA THR A 235 10.06 5.01 12.07
C THR A 235 9.91 6.06 13.17
N SER A 236 10.97 6.80 13.51
CA SER A 236 10.91 7.83 14.55
C SER A 236 9.94 8.97 14.23
N ARG A 237 9.94 9.41 12.97
CA ARG A 237 9.04 10.44 12.48
C ARG A 237 7.62 9.89 12.39
N GLY A 238 7.46 8.67 11.87
CA GLY A 238 6.18 7.96 11.85
C GLY A 238 5.57 7.81 13.24
N ARG A 239 6.35 7.40 14.25
CA ARG A 239 5.87 7.29 15.65
C ARG A 239 5.42 8.63 16.21
N ARG A 240 6.19 9.70 16.03
CA ARG A 240 5.79 11.04 16.50
C ARG A 240 4.48 11.50 15.86
N GLN A 241 4.33 11.26 14.56
CA GLN A 241 3.12 11.59 13.83
C GLN A 241 1.91 10.80 14.35
N LEU A 242 2.01 9.48 14.42
CA LEU A 242 0.95 8.61 14.94
C LEU A 242 0.59 8.95 16.39
N LYS A 243 1.59 9.33 17.20
CA LYS A 243 1.37 9.80 18.56
C LYS A 243 0.58 11.11 18.61
N GLY A 244 0.85 12.04 17.69
CA GLY A 244 0.07 13.26 17.54
C GLY A 244 -1.41 13.00 17.23
N ILE A 245 -1.69 12.02 16.36
CA ILE A 245 -3.08 11.56 16.09
C ILE A 245 -3.73 11.02 17.36
N GLU A 246 -3.01 10.19 18.13
CA GLU A 246 -3.51 9.63 19.38
C GLU A 246 -3.78 10.70 20.43
N ASP A 247 -2.84 11.63 20.64
CA ASP A 247 -2.96 12.67 21.67
C ASP A 247 -4.13 13.61 21.38
N VAL A 248 -4.32 13.96 20.10
CA VAL A 248 -5.45 14.75 19.65
C VAL A 248 -6.77 14.00 19.82
N SER A 249 -6.84 12.71 19.47
CA SER A 249 -8.04 11.88 19.68
C SER A 249 -8.40 11.80 21.18
N LYS A 250 -7.39 11.61 22.04
CA LYS A 250 -7.56 11.54 23.51
C LYS A 250 -8.08 12.85 24.10
N LYS A 251 -7.68 14.00 23.54
CA LYS A 251 -8.20 15.32 23.96
C LYS A 251 -9.73 15.42 23.82
N TYR A 252 -10.32 14.74 22.83
CA TYR A 252 -11.77 14.68 22.60
C TYR A 252 -12.46 13.47 23.24
N GLY A 253 -11.76 12.71 24.10
CA GLY A 253 -12.36 11.65 24.91
C GLY A 253 -12.12 10.22 24.43
N PHE A 254 -11.28 10.00 23.41
CA PHE A 254 -10.86 8.66 22.98
C PHE A 254 -10.09 7.95 24.10
N LYS A 255 -10.47 6.70 24.41
CA LYS A 255 -9.95 5.94 25.56
C LYS A 255 -8.92 4.87 25.19
N TYR A 256 -8.83 4.52 23.91
CA TYR A 256 -8.03 3.39 23.43
C TYR A 256 -6.73 3.88 22.76
N GLY A 257 -5.97 2.95 22.18
CA GLY A 257 -4.78 3.26 21.39
C GLY A 257 -5.12 3.36 19.90
N VAL A 258 -4.43 4.27 19.19
CA VAL A 258 -4.51 4.33 17.72
C VAL A 258 -3.88 3.06 17.13
N GLN A 259 -4.45 2.59 16.05
CA GLN A 259 -3.96 1.45 15.26
C GLN A 259 -3.52 1.94 13.87
N THR A 260 -2.69 1.16 13.19
CA THR A 260 -2.17 1.43 11.86
C THR A 260 -2.21 0.19 10.99
N LEU A 261 -2.32 0.37 9.67
CA LEU A 261 -2.40 -0.72 8.70
C LEU A 261 -0.99 -1.19 8.28
N LEU A 262 -0.76 -2.50 8.39
CA LEU A 262 0.44 -3.19 7.92
C LEU A 262 0.36 -3.41 6.40
N SER A 263 1.50 -3.42 5.74
CA SER A 263 1.65 -3.58 4.28
C SER A 263 1.06 -4.89 3.74
N PHE A 264 0.86 -5.91 4.59
CA PHE A 264 0.21 -7.17 4.24
C PHE A 264 -1.27 -7.26 4.66
N GLY A 265 -1.86 -6.14 5.11
CA GLY A 265 -3.31 -6.00 5.30
C GLY A 265 -3.84 -6.24 6.72
N GLY A 266 -2.98 -6.23 7.74
CA GLY A 266 -3.36 -6.38 9.15
C GLY A 266 -3.33 -5.08 9.94
N LEU A 267 -4.21 -4.92 10.92
CA LEU A 267 -4.20 -3.75 11.82
C LEU A 267 -3.36 -4.01 13.06
N THR A 268 -2.45 -3.09 13.41
CA THR A 268 -1.60 -3.16 14.61
C THR A 268 -1.53 -1.86 15.41
N SER A 269 -1.15 -1.96 16.68
CA SER A 269 -0.93 -0.80 17.54
C SER A 269 0.20 0.09 17.01
N ILE A 270 0.11 1.42 17.19
CA ILE A 270 1.20 2.34 16.83
C ILE A 270 2.49 2.11 17.64
N ASN A 271 2.38 1.34 18.74
CA ASN A 271 3.51 0.90 19.55
C ASN A 271 4.18 -0.38 19.04
N HIS A 272 3.68 -0.95 17.94
CA HIS A 272 4.24 -2.13 17.32
C HIS A 272 5.75 -1.95 17.05
N PRO A 273 6.61 -2.90 17.46
CA PRO A 273 8.06 -2.72 17.42
C PRO A 273 8.63 -2.67 15.99
N ARG A 274 7.96 -3.27 15.01
CA ARG A 274 8.39 -3.32 13.59
C ARG A 274 7.57 -2.35 12.74
N LEU A 275 7.64 -1.06 13.05
CA LEU A 275 6.76 -0.08 12.41
C LEU A 275 7.05 0.07 10.90
N HIS A 276 8.25 -0.28 10.43
CA HIS A 276 8.58 -0.33 8.99
C HIS A 276 7.64 -1.23 8.18
N GLU A 277 6.93 -2.17 8.81
CA GLU A 277 5.90 -2.99 8.17
C GLU A 277 4.64 -2.19 7.79
N THR A 278 4.56 -0.89 8.11
CA THR A 278 3.43 0.00 7.77
C THR A 278 3.79 1.04 6.69
N MET A 279 4.91 0.85 6.00
CA MET A 279 5.46 1.85 5.06
C MET A 279 4.59 2.10 3.83
N ILE A 280 3.79 1.11 3.40
CA ILE A 280 2.82 1.23 2.32
C ILE A 280 1.45 0.86 2.90
N SER A 281 0.76 1.81 3.53
CA SER A 281 -0.51 1.54 4.19
C SER A 281 -1.73 1.97 3.36
N GLY A 282 -1.69 3.11 2.66
CA GLY A 282 -2.87 3.67 1.96
C GLY A 282 -3.38 2.77 0.82
N PRO A 283 -2.55 2.48 -0.21
CA PRO A 283 -2.97 1.63 -1.33
C PRO A 283 -3.39 0.20 -0.93
N ILE A 284 -2.84 -0.31 0.17
CA ILE A 284 -3.24 -1.61 0.74
C ILE A 284 -4.68 -1.58 1.21
N GLY A 285 -5.13 -0.46 1.78
CA GLY A 285 -6.54 -0.21 2.07
C GLY A 285 -7.41 -0.44 0.84
N GLY A 286 -7.05 0.16 -0.30
CA GLY A 286 -7.79 -0.02 -1.56
C GLY A 286 -7.89 -1.49 -2.00
N ILE A 287 -6.80 -2.26 -1.93
CA ILE A 287 -6.80 -3.70 -2.27
C ILE A 287 -7.69 -4.50 -1.31
N LEU A 288 -7.64 -4.21 0.00
CA LEU A 288 -8.50 -4.87 0.98
C LEU A 288 -9.97 -4.56 0.76
N GLY A 289 -10.29 -3.29 0.48
CA GLY A 289 -11.64 -2.85 0.12
C GLY A 289 -12.15 -3.57 -1.12
N ALA A 290 -11.30 -3.72 -2.14
CA ALA A 290 -11.64 -4.44 -3.36
C ALA A 290 -11.91 -5.93 -3.10
N ALA A 291 -11.07 -6.59 -2.30
CA ALA A 291 -11.28 -7.99 -1.92
C ALA A 291 -12.58 -8.17 -1.12
N TYR A 292 -12.89 -7.21 -0.23
CA TYR A 292 -14.14 -7.18 0.52
C TYR A 292 -15.36 -7.03 -0.39
N VAL A 293 -15.35 -6.04 -1.30
CA VAL A 293 -16.43 -5.82 -2.29
C VAL A 293 -16.60 -7.01 -3.21
N GLY A 294 -15.49 -7.56 -3.73
CA GLY A 294 -15.50 -8.75 -4.58
C GLY A 294 -16.21 -9.92 -3.92
N LYS A 295 -15.92 -10.19 -2.65
CA LYS A 295 -16.61 -11.23 -1.88
C LYS A 295 -18.11 -10.96 -1.75
N LEU A 296 -18.53 -9.72 -1.54
CA LEU A 296 -19.95 -9.34 -1.41
C LEU A 296 -20.72 -9.56 -2.71
N ILE A 297 -20.14 -9.18 -3.85
CA ILE A 297 -20.79 -9.29 -5.16
C ILE A 297 -20.59 -10.65 -5.83
N GLY A 298 -19.89 -11.59 -5.18
CA GLY A 298 -19.59 -12.90 -5.73
C GLY A 298 -18.59 -12.87 -6.90
N ASN A 299 -17.71 -11.87 -6.93
CA ASN A 299 -16.65 -11.72 -7.91
C ASN A 299 -15.28 -11.81 -7.25
N ASP A 300 -14.57 -12.91 -7.48
CA ASP A 300 -13.31 -13.20 -6.82
C ASP A 300 -12.08 -12.82 -7.66
N SER A 301 -12.26 -12.27 -8.86
CA SER A 301 -11.16 -11.97 -9.79
C SER A 301 -11.23 -10.51 -10.24
N LEU A 302 -10.45 -9.66 -9.57
CA LEU A 302 -10.50 -8.20 -9.70
C LEU A 302 -9.12 -7.63 -10.01
N ILE A 303 -9.09 -6.62 -10.88
CA ILE A 303 -7.96 -5.71 -11.00
C ILE A 303 -8.39 -4.40 -10.37
N CYS A 304 -7.61 -3.94 -9.40
CA CYS A 304 -7.84 -2.71 -8.66
C CYS A 304 -7.04 -1.59 -9.31
N SER A 305 -7.62 -0.39 -9.40
CA SER A 305 -6.89 0.80 -9.85
C SER A 305 -7.31 2.02 -9.03
N ASP A 306 -6.33 2.69 -8.43
CA ASP A 306 -6.50 3.93 -7.69
C ASP A 306 -5.79 5.06 -8.42
N MET A 307 -6.51 6.09 -8.88
CA MET A 307 -5.87 7.30 -9.40
C MET A 307 -6.14 8.49 -8.47
N GLY A 308 -5.05 9.03 -7.93
CA GLY A 308 -5.04 10.24 -7.13
C GLY A 308 -4.52 11.46 -7.90
N GLY A 309 -4.00 12.44 -7.13
CA GLY A 309 -3.32 13.61 -7.69
C GLY A 309 -1.85 13.35 -8.06
N THR A 310 -1.25 12.27 -7.59
CA THR A 310 0.20 12.01 -7.67
C THR A 310 0.54 10.67 -8.31
N SER A 311 -0.23 9.63 -7.98
CA SER A 311 0.06 8.24 -8.33
C SER A 311 -1.15 7.53 -8.94
N PHE A 312 -0.83 6.49 -9.69
CA PHE A 312 -1.76 5.48 -10.16
C PHE A 312 -1.30 4.12 -9.65
N ASP A 313 -2.07 3.57 -8.72
CA ASP A 313 -1.76 2.37 -7.97
C ASP A 313 -2.63 1.21 -8.46
N MET A 314 -2.05 0.04 -8.71
CA MET A 314 -2.72 -1.13 -9.27
C MET A 314 -2.45 -2.37 -8.46
N GLY A 315 -3.50 -3.16 -8.22
CA GLY A 315 -3.41 -4.45 -7.52
C GLY A 315 -4.21 -5.53 -8.24
N VAL A 316 -3.84 -6.79 -8.05
CA VAL A 316 -4.55 -7.93 -8.63
C VAL A 316 -5.03 -8.85 -7.53
N ILE A 317 -6.32 -9.20 -7.59
CA ILE A 317 -6.94 -10.23 -6.77
C ILE A 317 -7.33 -11.36 -7.71
N THR A 318 -6.75 -12.54 -7.50
CA THR A 318 -7.00 -13.70 -8.34
C THR A 318 -7.70 -14.76 -7.50
N ARG A 319 -8.95 -15.09 -7.84
CA ARG A 319 -9.75 -16.11 -7.14
C ARG A 319 -9.82 -15.89 -5.62
N GLY A 320 -10.00 -14.64 -5.22
CA GLY A 320 -10.13 -14.19 -3.84
C GLY A 320 -8.79 -14.10 -3.09
N GLN A 321 -7.66 -14.37 -3.76
CA GLN A 321 -6.34 -14.30 -3.16
C GLN A 321 -5.58 -13.07 -3.63
N THR A 322 -5.01 -12.34 -2.68
CA THR A 322 -4.02 -11.28 -2.92
C THR A 322 -2.64 -11.89 -2.83
N ARG A 323 -1.78 -11.59 -3.81
CA ARG A 323 -0.40 -12.06 -3.79
C ARG A 323 0.40 -11.28 -2.77
N ILE A 324 1.17 -11.96 -1.94
CA ILE A 324 2.17 -11.32 -1.07
C ILE A 324 3.53 -11.32 -1.78
N GLU A 325 4.16 -10.15 -1.82
CA GLU A 325 5.55 -9.99 -2.21
C GLU A 325 6.42 -9.92 -0.96
N ASN A 326 7.30 -10.91 -0.77
CA ASN A 326 8.14 -11.02 0.43
C ASN A 326 9.34 -10.06 0.42
N GLU A 327 9.85 -9.74 -0.77
CA GLU A 327 10.97 -8.81 -0.94
C GLU A 327 10.64 -7.61 -1.84
N PRO A 328 9.70 -6.74 -1.45
CA PRO A 328 9.28 -5.63 -2.29
C PRO A 328 10.41 -4.61 -2.45
N LEU A 329 10.34 -3.84 -3.54
CA LEU A 329 11.21 -2.70 -3.79
C LEU A 329 10.53 -1.42 -3.28
N MET A 330 11.24 -0.62 -2.48
CA MET A 330 10.80 0.70 -2.04
C MET A 330 11.93 1.70 -2.26
N ASP A 331 11.74 2.71 -3.10
CA ASP A 331 12.79 3.69 -3.47
C ASP A 331 14.11 3.01 -3.88
N ARG A 332 14.00 1.98 -4.74
CA ARG A 332 15.07 1.05 -5.17
C ARG A 332 15.61 0.09 -4.10
N PHE A 333 15.34 0.30 -2.82
CA PHE A 333 15.77 -0.61 -1.77
C PHE A 333 14.90 -1.86 -1.77
N LYS A 334 15.50 -3.02 -2.03
CA LYS A 334 14.83 -4.30 -1.82
C LYS A 334 14.73 -4.53 -0.32
N LEU A 335 13.52 -4.68 0.21
CA LEU A 335 13.26 -4.87 1.64
C LEU A 335 12.85 -6.29 1.90
N ASN A 336 12.85 -6.70 3.16
CA ASN A 336 12.21 -7.92 3.59
C ASN A 336 10.98 -7.57 4.45
N VAL A 337 9.90 -7.19 3.75
CA VAL A 337 8.63 -6.75 4.34
C VAL A 337 7.51 -7.34 3.47
N PRO A 338 6.83 -8.40 3.91
CA PRO A 338 5.67 -8.94 3.23
C PRO A 338 4.68 -7.81 2.96
N THR A 339 4.36 -7.62 1.69
CA THR A 339 3.49 -6.55 1.24
C THR A 339 2.50 -7.14 0.26
N LEU A 340 1.22 -6.74 0.31
CA LEU A 340 0.33 -7.12 -0.78
C LEU A 340 0.88 -6.51 -2.06
N HIS A 341 1.04 -7.35 -3.08
CA HIS A 341 1.66 -6.95 -4.32
C HIS A 341 0.83 -5.85 -4.98
N LEU A 342 1.47 -4.70 -5.15
CA LEU A 342 0.95 -3.56 -5.88
C LEU A 342 2.02 -3.05 -6.84
N ASP A 343 1.56 -2.54 -7.98
CA ASP A 343 2.37 -1.78 -8.91
C ASP A 343 1.91 -0.31 -8.90
N THR A 344 2.86 0.61 -8.98
CA THR A 344 2.61 2.05 -8.89
C THR A 344 3.36 2.77 -10.00
N ILE A 345 2.67 3.69 -10.69
CA ILE A 345 3.32 4.65 -11.59
C ILE A 345 3.01 6.09 -11.16
N GLY A 346 3.90 7.00 -11.52
CA GLY A 346 3.64 8.44 -11.42
C GLY A 346 2.65 8.85 -12.52
N ALA A 347 1.37 8.85 -12.20
CA ALA A 347 0.29 9.26 -13.08
C ALA A 347 -0.90 9.71 -12.21
N GLY A 348 -1.36 10.94 -12.37
CA GLY A 348 -2.47 11.47 -11.58
C GLY A 348 -2.87 12.87 -12.00
N ALA A 349 -3.96 13.38 -11.44
CA ALA A 349 -4.51 14.66 -11.86
C ALA A 349 -3.60 15.87 -11.53
N GLY A 350 -2.68 15.74 -10.58
CA GLY A 350 -1.74 16.80 -10.20
C GLY A 350 -0.43 16.79 -10.99
N MET A 351 -0.26 15.89 -11.96
CA MET A 351 0.98 15.78 -12.74
C MET A 351 1.28 17.08 -13.47
N ILE A 352 2.49 17.60 -13.27
CA ILE A 352 2.93 18.85 -13.90
C ILE A 352 3.22 18.61 -15.38
N LEU A 353 2.68 19.49 -16.22
CA LEU A 353 2.83 19.43 -17.67
C LEU A 353 3.96 20.35 -18.11
N LYS A 354 4.94 19.78 -18.80
CA LYS A 354 6.08 20.51 -19.37
C LYS A 354 6.13 20.27 -20.87
N VAL A 355 6.35 21.35 -21.61
CA VAL A 355 6.65 21.29 -23.04
C VAL A 355 8.02 21.90 -23.27
N ASP A 356 8.93 21.11 -23.83
CA ASP A 356 10.25 21.60 -24.17
C ASP A 356 10.15 22.60 -25.35
N PRO A 357 10.64 23.84 -25.18
CA PRO A 357 10.44 24.89 -26.17
C PRO A 357 11.20 24.64 -27.49
N LEU A 358 12.24 23.81 -27.49
CA LEU A 358 13.08 23.55 -28.66
C LEU A 358 12.59 22.31 -29.43
N THR A 359 12.43 21.20 -28.71
CA THR A 359 12.07 19.88 -29.26
C THR A 359 10.56 19.69 -29.38
N ARG A 360 9.76 20.55 -28.73
CA ARG A 360 8.31 20.41 -28.57
C ARG A 360 7.90 19.11 -27.88
N LYS A 361 8.85 18.42 -27.23
CA LYS A 361 8.56 17.21 -26.48
C LYS A 361 7.66 17.54 -25.29
N VAL A 362 6.56 16.82 -25.19
CA VAL A 362 5.65 16.85 -24.05
C VAL A 362 6.15 15.87 -22.99
N SER A 363 6.09 16.27 -21.72
CA SER A 363 6.38 15.42 -20.57
C SER A 363 5.39 15.68 -19.45
N LEU A 364 4.90 14.60 -18.85
CA LEU A 364 4.00 14.59 -17.70
C LEU A 364 4.83 14.15 -16.49
N GLY A 365 5.02 15.05 -15.51
CA GLY A 365 5.81 14.79 -14.31
C GLY A 365 7.28 14.44 -14.58
N PRO A 366 7.95 13.69 -13.66
CA PRO A 366 7.38 12.94 -12.53
C PRO A 366 6.90 13.83 -11.37
N GLU A 367 7.17 15.13 -11.41
CA GLU A 367 6.69 16.05 -10.38
C GLU A 367 5.17 16.24 -10.43
N SER A 368 4.55 16.27 -9.25
CA SER A 368 3.15 16.60 -9.06
C SER A 368 3.03 17.89 -8.24
N ALA A 369 2.00 18.68 -8.52
CA ALA A 369 1.68 19.88 -7.76
C ALA A 369 1.12 19.59 -6.36
N GLY A 370 0.75 18.33 -6.06
CA GLY A 370 0.21 17.92 -4.76
C GLY A 370 -1.06 18.68 -4.36
N SER A 371 -1.26 18.90 -3.06
CA SER A 371 -2.34 19.76 -2.51
C SER A 371 -1.91 21.20 -2.23
N ASP A 372 -0.61 21.44 -2.12
CA ASP A 372 0.02 22.73 -1.82
C ASP A 372 1.38 22.78 -2.54
N PRO A 373 1.56 23.65 -3.56
CA PRO A 373 0.67 24.75 -3.96
C PRO A 373 -0.54 24.32 -4.82
N GLY A 374 -0.61 23.04 -5.20
CA GLY A 374 -1.71 22.44 -5.97
C GLY A 374 -1.81 22.89 -7.43
N PRO A 375 -2.74 22.31 -8.21
CA PRO A 375 -3.12 22.79 -9.53
C PRO A 375 -3.43 24.30 -9.57
N ILE A 376 -3.20 24.95 -10.70
CA ILE A 376 -3.43 26.41 -10.86
C ILE A 376 -4.90 26.74 -10.58
N CYS A 377 -5.80 25.90 -11.08
CA CYS A 377 -7.24 26.08 -10.91
C CYS A 377 -7.69 25.98 -9.43
N PHE A 378 -6.89 25.42 -8.52
CA PHE A 378 -7.25 25.33 -7.09
C PHE A 378 -6.98 26.62 -6.32
N ALA A 379 -6.38 27.63 -6.94
CA ALA A 379 -6.13 28.96 -6.35
C ALA A 379 -5.24 28.98 -5.09
N LYS A 380 -4.39 27.96 -4.89
CA LYS A 380 -3.50 27.82 -3.73
C LYS A 380 -2.05 28.26 -3.97
N GLY A 381 -1.79 28.92 -5.10
CA GLY A 381 -0.46 29.45 -5.44
C GLY A 381 0.28 28.67 -6.53
N GLY A 382 -0.32 27.59 -7.07
CA GLY A 382 0.23 26.85 -8.19
C GLY A 382 0.48 27.73 -9.41
N THR A 383 1.61 27.50 -10.08
CA THR A 383 2.03 28.26 -11.28
C THR A 383 2.27 27.38 -12.50
N GLU A 384 2.42 26.07 -12.32
CA GLU A 384 2.68 25.12 -13.40
C GLU A 384 1.38 24.41 -13.81
N PRO A 385 1.08 24.27 -15.11
CA PRO A 385 -0.14 23.60 -15.55
C PRO A 385 -0.13 22.12 -15.19
N THR A 386 -1.31 21.58 -14.85
CA THR A 386 -1.47 20.17 -14.47
C THR A 386 -2.59 19.48 -15.26
N ILE A 387 -2.73 18.16 -15.12
CA ILE A 387 -3.86 17.42 -15.71
C ILE A 387 -5.22 17.94 -15.20
N ALA A 388 -5.34 18.25 -13.91
CA ALA A 388 -6.56 18.80 -13.32
C ALA A 388 -6.92 20.16 -13.94
N ASP A 389 -5.91 20.95 -14.34
CA ASP A 389 -6.13 22.18 -15.09
C ASP A 389 -6.72 21.88 -16.47
N CYS A 390 -6.23 20.85 -17.17
CA CYS A 390 -6.83 20.38 -18.43
C CYS A 390 -8.29 19.95 -18.23
N ASP A 391 -8.59 19.11 -17.24
CA ASP A 391 -9.96 18.65 -16.99
C ASP A 391 -10.91 19.81 -16.66
N ALA A 392 -10.43 20.84 -15.95
CA ALA A 392 -11.19 22.05 -15.67
C ALA A 392 -11.42 22.89 -16.94
N ILE A 393 -10.39 23.05 -17.79
CA ILE A 393 -10.46 23.77 -19.07
C ILE A 393 -11.45 23.11 -20.03
N LEU A 394 -11.45 21.78 -20.11
CA LEU A 394 -12.33 21.00 -20.99
C LEU A 394 -13.75 20.83 -20.44
N GLY A 395 -14.08 21.42 -19.28
CA GLY A 395 -15.41 21.31 -18.68
C GLY A 395 -15.73 19.93 -18.11
N ARG A 396 -14.72 19.06 -17.91
CA ARG A 396 -14.88 17.75 -17.27
C ARG A 396 -15.06 17.91 -15.76
N LEU A 397 -14.28 18.79 -15.13
CA LEU A 397 -14.49 19.20 -13.74
C LEU A 397 -15.44 20.41 -13.63
N ASN A 398 -16.25 20.41 -12.57
CA ASN A 398 -17.19 21.48 -12.28
C ASN A 398 -16.53 22.62 -11.48
N PRO A 399 -16.46 23.85 -12.01
CA PRO A 399 -15.80 24.95 -11.31
C PRO A 399 -16.44 25.37 -9.99
N HIS A 400 -17.72 25.06 -9.78
CA HIS A 400 -18.50 25.48 -8.62
C HIS A 400 -18.91 24.31 -7.71
N TYR A 401 -18.48 23.08 -8.00
CA TYR A 401 -18.89 21.89 -7.26
C TYR A 401 -17.70 21.04 -6.77
N PHE A 402 -16.46 21.49 -6.96
CA PHE A 402 -15.29 20.80 -6.43
C PHE A 402 -15.34 20.76 -4.89
N LEU A 403 -15.23 19.58 -4.29
CA LEU A 403 -15.47 19.34 -2.85
C LEU A 403 -16.84 19.81 -2.38
N GLY A 404 -17.87 19.54 -3.18
CA GLY A 404 -19.24 19.98 -2.88
C GLY A 404 -19.41 21.51 -2.90
N GLY A 405 -18.53 22.22 -3.62
CA GLY A 405 -18.54 23.67 -3.73
C GLY A 405 -17.71 24.41 -2.67
N LYS A 406 -17.01 23.70 -1.78
CA LYS A 406 -16.07 24.30 -0.82
C LYS A 406 -14.89 25.00 -1.50
N VAL A 407 -14.55 24.59 -2.74
CA VAL A 407 -13.46 25.18 -3.53
C VAL A 407 -14.00 25.60 -4.90
N VAL A 408 -13.83 26.87 -5.24
CA VAL A 408 -14.19 27.42 -6.56
C VAL A 408 -12.96 27.40 -7.46
N LEU A 409 -13.06 26.73 -8.61
CA LEU A 409 -11.93 26.57 -9.53
C LEU A 409 -11.70 27.84 -10.37
N GLN A 410 -10.44 28.29 -10.44
CA GLN A 410 -9.99 29.41 -11.26
C GLN A 410 -9.64 28.98 -12.70
N VAL A 411 -10.65 28.51 -13.45
CA VAL A 411 -10.46 27.94 -14.81
C VAL A 411 -9.77 28.92 -15.75
N GLU A 412 -10.14 30.19 -15.75
CA GLU A 412 -9.52 31.19 -16.64
C GLU A 412 -8.04 31.43 -16.34
N LYS A 413 -7.63 31.31 -15.06
CA LYS A 413 -6.23 31.43 -14.68
C LYS A 413 -5.43 30.23 -15.20
N ALA A 414 -5.99 29.03 -15.04
CA ALA A 414 -5.43 27.80 -15.57
C ALA A 414 -5.34 27.82 -17.10
N ARG A 415 -6.42 28.25 -17.78
CA ARG A 415 -6.48 28.41 -19.25
C ARG A 415 -5.36 29.29 -19.78
N LYS A 416 -5.16 30.48 -19.20
CA LYS A 416 -4.11 31.42 -19.64
C LYS A 416 -2.70 30.85 -19.47
N ALA A 417 -2.43 30.25 -18.30
CA ALA A 417 -1.12 29.66 -18.04
C ALA A 417 -0.84 28.44 -18.94
N PHE A 418 -1.84 27.59 -19.15
CA PHE A 418 -1.74 26.44 -20.05
C PHE A 418 -1.58 26.87 -21.52
N GLU A 419 -2.31 27.90 -21.96
CA GLU A 419 -2.15 28.45 -23.30
C GLU A 419 -0.72 28.94 -23.54
N GLU A 420 -0.17 29.71 -22.60
CA GLU A 420 1.18 30.28 -22.71
C GLU A 420 2.26 29.20 -22.67
N LYS A 421 2.19 28.27 -21.71
CA LYS A 421 3.26 27.30 -21.42
C LYS A 421 3.18 26.03 -22.25
N CYS A 422 1.99 25.67 -22.75
CA CYS A 422 1.76 24.41 -23.46
C CYS A 422 1.23 24.66 -24.88
N ALA A 423 0.00 25.17 -25.03
CA ALA A 423 -0.69 25.20 -26.33
C ALA A 423 0.06 26.04 -27.38
N ARG A 424 0.49 27.25 -27.02
CA ARG A 424 1.24 28.16 -27.91
C ARG A 424 2.63 27.62 -28.27
N VAL A 425 3.25 26.90 -27.33
CA VAL A 425 4.54 26.24 -27.53
C VAL A 425 4.39 25.09 -28.54
N LEU A 426 3.30 24.32 -28.44
CA LEU A 426 2.99 23.23 -29.37
C LEU A 426 2.45 23.72 -30.74
N GLY A 427 1.88 24.92 -30.79
CA GLY A 427 1.29 25.48 -32.02
C GLY A 427 -0.11 24.93 -32.32
N VAL A 428 -0.84 24.47 -31.30
CA VAL A 428 -2.19 23.89 -31.41
C VAL A 428 -3.21 24.67 -30.57
N GLY A 429 -4.50 24.35 -30.71
CA GLY A 429 -5.56 24.93 -29.88
C GLY A 429 -5.44 24.54 -28.39
N VAL A 430 -6.03 25.35 -27.50
CA VAL A 430 -6.00 25.07 -26.05
C VAL A 430 -6.71 23.76 -25.73
N GLU A 431 -7.88 23.55 -26.32
CA GLU A 431 -8.71 22.36 -26.12
C GLU A 431 -8.03 21.10 -26.66
N GLU A 432 -7.44 21.21 -27.86
CA GLU A 432 -6.69 20.13 -28.50
C GLU A 432 -5.45 19.75 -27.68
N ALA A 433 -4.67 20.73 -27.21
CA ALA A 433 -3.54 20.46 -26.33
C ALA A 433 -4.00 19.84 -25.00
N ALA A 434 -5.04 20.38 -24.37
CA ALA A 434 -5.51 19.88 -23.08
C ALA A 434 -6.06 18.46 -23.17
N GLU A 435 -6.82 18.12 -24.23
CA GLU A 435 -7.30 16.76 -24.45
C GLU A 435 -6.14 15.80 -24.74
N GLY A 436 -5.18 16.19 -25.59
CA GLY A 436 -3.99 15.38 -25.87
C GLY A 436 -3.15 15.08 -24.62
N MET A 437 -3.04 16.02 -23.68
CA MET A 437 -2.34 15.78 -22.40
C MET A 437 -3.07 14.76 -21.53
N ILE A 438 -4.40 14.79 -21.50
CA ILE A 438 -5.20 13.79 -20.79
C ILE A 438 -5.09 12.42 -21.47
N GLU A 439 -5.14 12.36 -22.81
CA GLU A 439 -4.96 11.11 -23.55
C GLU A 439 -3.57 10.50 -23.30
N MET A 440 -2.52 11.30 -23.16
CA MET A 440 -1.19 10.82 -22.77
C MET A 440 -1.19 10.20 -21.37
N LEU A 441 -1.82 10.85 -20.37
CA LEU A 441 -1.97 10.29 -19.02
C LEU A 441 -2.74 8.96 -19.06
N GLU A 442 -3.87 8.94 -19.75
CA GLU A 442 -4.74 7.78 -19.87
C GLU A 442 -4.04 6.62 -20.60
N ALA A 443 -3.22 6.91 -21.62
CA ALA A 443 -2.41 5.92 -22.31
C ALA A 443 -1.32 5.33 -21.40
N ASP A 444 -0.64 6.14 -20.59
CA ASP A 444 0.35 5.66 -19.62
C ASP A 444 -0.30 4.73 -18.57
N ALA A 445 -1.46 5.12 -18.03
CA ALA A 445 -2.25 4.29 -17.11
C ALA A 445 -2.75 2.99 -17.76
N ASN A 446 -3.27 3.05 -18.99
CA ASN A 446 -3.71 1.88 -19.76
C ASN A 446 -2.55 0.90 -20.00
N ASN A 447 -1.39 1.42 -20.41
CA ASN A 447 -0.18 0.62 -20.61
C ASN A 447 0.29 -0.03 -19.30
N ALA A 448 0.19 0.67 -18.18
CA ALA A 448 0.52 0.11 -16.88
C ALA A 448 -0.42 -1.04 -16.50
N LEU A 449 -1.74 -0.89 -16.69
CA LEU A 449 -2.70 -1.98 -16.49
C LEU A 449 -2.37 -3.19 -17.38
N ARG A 450 -2.03 -2.96 -18.66
CA ARG A 450 -1.59 -4.05 -19.57
C ARG A 450 -0.32 -4.75 -19.09
N ARG A 451 0.66 -3.99 -18.55
CA ARG A 451 1.87 -4.58 -17.96
C ARG A 451 1.53 -5.45 -16.76
N VAL A 452 0.65 -5.01 -15.86
CA VAL A 452 0.21 -5.80 -14.70
C VAL A 452 -0.46 -7.10 -15.16
N ILE A 453 -1.38 -7.02 -16.13
CA ILE A 453 -2.07 -8.18 -16.71
C ILE A 453 -1.07 -9.15 -17.34
N SER A 454 -0.18 -8.67 -18.21
CA SER A 454 0.79 -9.51 -18.91
C SER A 454 1.86 -10.09 -17.98
N GLY A 455 2.33 -9.31 -17.01
CA GLY A 455 3.36 -9.71 -16.04
C GLY A 455 2.88 -10.79 -15.07
N GLN A 456 1.56 -10.90 -14.86
CA GLN A 456 0.96 -12.00 -14.09
C GLN A 456 0.46 -13.16 -14.97
N GLY A 457 0.53 -13.05 -16.30
CA GLY A 457 0.06 -14.08 -17.21
C GLY A 457 -1.46 -14.32 -17.15
N ILE A 458 -2.24 -13.30 -16.77
CA ILE A 458 -3.70 -13.39 -16.64
C ILE A 458 -4.41 -12.87 -17.90
N HIS A 459 -5.63 -13.35 -18.16
CA HIS A 459 -6.44 -12.90 -19.28
C HIS A 459 -7.48 -11.86 -18.84
N PRO A 460 -7.53 -10.66 -19.45
CA PRO A 460 -8.38 -9.55 -18.96
C PRO A 460 -9.87 -9.87 -18.92
N SER A 461 -10.37 -10.73 -19.83
CA SER A 461 -11.79 -11.11 -19.86
C SER A 461 -12.24 -11.97 -18.68
N GLU A 462 -11.30 -12.45 -17.85
CA GLU A 462 -11.61 -13.16 -16.60
C GLU A 462 -11.72 -12.21 -15.41
N PHE A 463 -11.29 -10.95 -15.56
CA PHE A 463 -11.17 -9.99 -14.47
C PHE A 463 -12.09 -8.79 -14.66
N THR A 464 -12.65 -8.33 -13.55
CA THR A 464 -13.37 -7.05 -13.48
C THR A 464 -12.43 -5.96 -13.01
N LEU A 465 -12.41 -4.81 -13.69
CA LEU A 465 -11.67 -3.64 -13.25
C LEU A 465 -12.50 -2.90 -12.20
N LEU A 466 -12.01 -2.79 -10.97
CA LEU A 466 -12.55 -1.90 -9.94
C LEU A 466 -11.67 -0.64 -9.90
N SER A 467 -12.24 0.49 -10.34
CA SER A 467 -11.54 1.77 -10.37
C SER A 467 -12.05 2.74 -9.31
N TYR A 468 -11.12 3.32 -8.57
CA TYR A 468 -11.38 4.20 -7.44
C TYR A 468 -10.30 5.28 -7.33
N GLY A 469 -10.31 6.03 -6.23
CA GLY A 469 -9.54 7.25 -6.08
C GLY A 469 -10.32 8.48 -6.52
N GLY A 470 -9.80 9.66 -6.19
CA GLY A 470 -10.45 10.92 -6.54
C GLY A 470 -10.57 11.11 -8.06
N SER A 471 -9.54 10.70 -8.79
CA SER A 471 -9.41 10.87 -10.24
C SER A 471 -9.58 9.57 -11.03
N GLY A 472 -9.76 8.42 -10.37
CA GLY A 472 -9.99 7.14 -11.05
C GLY A 472 -11.22 7.19 -11.96
N PRO A 473 -12.42 7.53 -11.42
CA PRO A 473 -13.61 7.68 -12.24
C PRO A 473 -13.49 8.75 -13.34
N LEU A 474 -12.66 9.77 -13.14
CA LEU A 474 -12.48 10.88 -14.08
C LEU A 474 -11.79 10.42 -15.37
N HIS A 475 -10.79 9.54 -15.24
CA HIS A 475 -10.00 9.00 -16.35
C HIS A 475 -10.31 7.53 -16.68
N LEU A 476 -11.35 6.96 -16.05
CA LEU A 476 -11.72 5.54 -16.17
C LEU A 476 -11.87 5.08 -17.62
N ALA A 477 -12.50 5.93 -18.44
CA ALA A 477 -12.78 5.63 -19.84
C ALA A 477 -11.50 5.37 -20.62
N GLY A 478 -10.55 6.31 -20.61
CA GLY A 478 -9.27 6.14 -21.33
C GLY A 478 -8.39 5.04 -20.72
N CYS A 479 -8.33 4.96 -19.39
CA CYS A 479 -7.51 3.96 -18.70
C CYS A 479 -7.93 2.52 -19.02
N SER A 480 -9.22 2.27 -19.27
CA SER A 480 -9.76 0.91 -19.47
C SER A 480 -10.00 0.53 -20.95
N ARG A 481 -10.01 1.51 -21.86
CA ARG A 481 -10.40 1.29 -23.26
C ARG A 481 -9.52 0.24 -23.95
N GLY A 482 -10.17 -0.68 -24.67
CA GLY A 482 -9.50 -1.69 -25.50
C GLY A 482 -8.75 -2.79 -24.73
N ILE A 483 -8.84 -2.87 -23.40
CA ILE A 483 -8.23 -3.96 -22.61
C ILE A 483 -9.10 -5.21 -22.64
N GLY A 484 -10.44 -5.07 -22.68
CA GLY A 484 -11.36 -6.20 -22.75
C GLY A 484 -11.62 -6.87 -21.40
N PHE A 485 -11.77 -6.07 -20.33
CA PHE A 485 -12.21 -6.56 -19.02
C PHE A 485 -13.58 -7.25 -19.10
N LYS A 486 -13.84 -8.18 -18.18
CA LYS A 486 -15.15 -8.80 -17.99
C LYS A 486 -16.22 -7.76 -17.69
N ASP A 487 -15.87 -6.79 -16.86
CA ASP A 487 -16.71 -5.69 -16.40
C ASP A 487 -15.82 -4.56 -15.87
N ILE A 488 -16.33 -3.33 -15.81
CA ILE A 488 -15.62 -2.17 -15.28
C ILE A 488 -16.55 -1.50 -14.28
N ILE A 489 -16.14 -1.45 -13.01
CA ILE A 489 -16.97 -0.95 -11.92
C ILE A 489 -16.29 0.19 -11.16
N THR A 490 -17.11 1.12 -10.69
CA THR A 490 -16.75 2.15 -9.71
C THR A 490 -17.94 2.39 -8.78
N PHE A 491 -17.88 3.35 -7.86
CA PHE A 491 -18.91 3.57 -6.85
C PHE A 491 -18.90 5.02 -6.36
N GLN A 492 -19.96 5.41 -5.65
CA GLN A 492 -20.21 6.80 -5.23
C GLN A 492 -19.06 7.37 -4.39
N PHE A 493 -18.48 6.54 -3.53
CA PHE A 493 -17.41 6.90 -2.62
C PHE A 493 -16.00 6.53 -3.10
N ALA A 494 -15.78 6.45 -4.42
CA ALA A 494 -14.49 6.11 -5.04
C ALA A 494 -13.30 6.85 -4.42
N ALA A 495 -13.47 8.14 -4.13
CA ALA A 495 -12.44 9.00 -3.57
C ALA A 495 -12.01 8.66 -2.14
N ALA A 496 -12.82 7.92 -1.38
CA ALA A 496 -12.53 7.52 0.01
C ALA A 496 -12.39 5.99 0.15
N PHE A 497 -12.20 5.27 -0.96
CA PHE A 497 -12.22 3.81 -0.96
C PHE A 497 -11.07 3.18 -0.18
N SER A 498 -9.89 3.79 -0.24
CA SER A 498 -8.72 3.29 0.51
C SER A 498 -8.95 3.40 2.01
N ALA A 499 -9.55 4.51 2.49
CA ALA A 499 -10.02 4.65 3.87
C ALA A 499 -11.13 3.62 4.21
N PHE A 500 -12.08 3.38 3.29
CA PHE A 500 -13.11 2.34 3.46
C PHE A 500 -12.47 0.96 3.61
N GLY A 501 -11.55 0.59 2.74
CA GLY A 501 -10.86 -0.67 2.76
C GLY A 501 -9.99 -0.86 4.00
N CYS A 502 -9.38 0.20 4.53
CA CYS A 502 -8.73 0.17 5.86
C CYS A 502 -9.70 -0.28 6.96
N THR A 503 -10.97 0.12 6.91
CA THR A 503 -11.98 -0.34 7.88
C THR A 503 -12.43 -1.78 7.68
N THR A 504 -12.14 -2.41 6.54
CA THR A 504 -12.45 -3.83 6.29
C THR A 504 -11.38 -4.79 6.84
N ALA A 505 -10.20 -4.25 7.17
CA ALA A 505 -9.08 -5.00 7.71
C ALA A 505 -9.40 -5.58 9.09
N ASP A 506 -8.94 -6.80 9.31
CA ASP A 506 -9.00 -7.46 10.61
C ASP A 506 -7.77 -7.10 11.45
N PHE A 507 -7.89 -7.26 12.77
CA PHE A 507 -6.70 -7.26 13.62
C PHE A 507 -5.90 -8.49 13.28
N MET A 508 -4.68 -8.31 12.77
CA MET A 508 -3.89 -9.42 12.25
C MET A 508 -2.40 -9.26 12.60
N ARG A 509 -1.79 -10.34 13.09
CA ARG A 509 -0.34 -10.46 13.27
C ARG A 509 0.18 -11.56 12.40
N ARG A 510 1.27 -11.27 11.69
CA ARG A 510 2.03 -12.25 10.92
C ARG A 510 3.41 -12.39 11.53
N HIS A 511 3.74 -13.59 11.97
CA HIS A 511 5.06 -13.93 12.50
C HIS A 511 5.65 -15.05 11.65
N SER A 512 6.93 -14.95 11.35
CA SER A 512 7.63 -16.01 10.65
C SER A 512 9.12 -16.03 10.96
N VAL A 513 9.71 -17.20 10.78
CA VAL A 513 11.14 -17.47 10.99
C VAL A 513 11.65 -18.35 9.88
N SER A 514 12.85 -18.04 9.38
CA SER A 514 13.51 -18.94 8.43
C SER A 514 13.87 -20.27 9.08
N THR A 515 13.81 -21.32 8.28
CA THR A 515 14.28 -22.66 8.63
C THR A 515 14.89 -23.32 7.40
N GLN A 516 15.54 -24.46 7.58
CA GLN A 516 16.00 -25.29 6.48
C GLN A 516 15.65 -26.73 6.82
N ILE A 517 14.52 -27.20 6.30
CA ILE A 517 14.07 -28.59 6.45
C ILE A 517 13.96 -29.19 5.05
N ASP A 518 14.91 -30.05 4.73
CA ASP A 518 14.95 -30.79 3.46
C ASP A 518 14.35 -32.18 3.63
N ILE A 519 13.31 -32.46 2.85
CA ILE A 519 12.51 -33.69 2.88
C ILE A 519 12.80 -34.45 1.57
N GLY A 520 13.44 -35.60 1.69
CA GLY A 520 13.71 -36.45 0.53
C GLY A 520 12.42 -36.95 -0.12
N ALA A 521 12.43 -37.12 -1.45
CA ALA A 521 11.28 -37.64 -2.21
C ALA A 521 10.79 -39.02 -1.75
N ARG A 522 11.64 -39.79 -1.06
CA ARG A 522 11.35 -41.13 -0.51
C ARG A 522 11.52 -41.19 1.01
N ALA A 523 11.32 -40.07 1.71
CA ALA A 523 11.38 -40.03 3.17
C ALA A 523 10.44 -41.08 3.79
N SER A 524 10.95 -41.82 4.76
CA SER A 524 10.19 -42.81 5.53
C SER A 524 9.19 -42.13 6.47
N ASP A 525 8.21 -42.89 6.96
CA ASP A 525 7.20 -42.39 7.90
C ASP A 525 7.82 -41.83 9.18
N ASP A 526 8.89 -42.47 9.69
CA ASP A 526 9.63 -41.98 10.86
C ASP A 526 10.31 -40.63 10.59
N GLU A 527 10.92 -40.46 9.41
CA GLU A 527 11.51 -39.18 9.01
C GLU A 527 10.46 -38.08 8.87
N LEU A 528 9.34 -38.36 8.19
CA LEU A 528 8.23 -37.43 8.02
C LEU A 528 7.63 -37.00 9.37
N GLN A 529 7.48 -37.95 10.31
CA GLN A 529 7.03 -37.66 11.66
C GLN A 529 8.03 -36.78 12.43
N ALA A 530 9.34 -37.06 12.31
CA ALA A 530 10.38 -36.25 12.94
C ALA A 530 10.41 -34.81 12.39
N PHE A 531 10.25 -34.63 11.07
CA PHE A 531 10.10 -33.30 10.47
C PHE A 531 8.83 -32.59 10.94
N GLY A 532 7.70 -33.30 10.98
CA GLY A 532 6.43 -32.77 11.49
C GLY A 532 6.51 -32.28 12.93
N ALA A 533 7.23 -33.01 13.80
CA ALA A 533 7.46 -32.60 15.18
C ALA A 533 8.27 -31.29 15.28
N LYS A 534 9.32 -31.13 14.46
CA LYS A 534 10.11 -29.88 14.39
C LYS A 534 9.27 -28.69 13.93
N VAL A 535 8.50 -28.88 12.86
CA VAL A 535 7.58 -27.85 12.34
C VAL A 535 6.57 -27.43 13.41
N THR A 536 5.95 -28.40 14.08
CA THR A 536 4.94 -28.16 15.11
C THR A 536 5.53 -27.40 16.32
N ALA A 537 6.75 -27.72 16.74
CA ALA A 537 7.41 -27.00 17.84
C ALA A 537 7.57 -25.51 17.51
N VAL A 538 8.05 -25.18 16.30
CA VAL A 538 8.20 -23.78 15.85
C VAL A 538 6.84 -23.09 15.76
N TRP A 539 5.82 -23.73 15.19
CA TRP A 539 4.48 -23.15 15.13
C TRP A 539 3.88 -22.88 16.50
N ASN A 540 4.12 -23.74 17.49
CA ASN A 540 3.66 -23.52 18.85
C ASN A 540 4.31 -22.26 19.47
N ASP A 541 5.59 -22.02 19.18
CA ASP A 541 6.31 -20.84 19.67
C ASP A 541 5.80 -19.56 19.00
N LEU A 542 5.62 -19.59 17.68
CA LEU A 542 5.01 -18.48 16.92
C LEU A 542 3.57 -18.21 17.39
N THR A 543 2.80 -19.26 17.69
CA THR A 543 1.42 -19.16 18.21
C THR A 543 1.40 -18.42 19.53
N ARG A 544 2.26 -18.77 20.47
CA ARG A 544 2.33 -18.07 21.76
C ARG A 544 2.68 -16.59 21.55
N ALA A 545 3.73 -16.30 20.77
CA ALA A 545 4.17 -14.93 20.52
C ALA A 545 3.07 -14.05 19.87
N ALA A 546 2.42 -14.55 18.82
CA ALA A 546 1.39 -13.80 18.10
C ALA A 546 0.13 -13.58 18.96
N VAL A 547 -0.29 -14.59 19.73
CA VAL A 547 -1.46 -14.47 20.61
C VAL A 547 -1.17 -13.55 21.79
N ASP A 548 0.02 -13.61 22.39
CA ASP A 548 0.40 -12.74 23.50
C ASP A 548 0.45 -11.26 23.05
N GLU A 549 0.90 -10.98 21.83
CA GLU A 549 0.84 -9.65 21.23
C GLU A 549 -0.61 -9.17 21.05
N MET A 550 -1.49 -10.02 20.51
CA MET A 550 -2.92 -9.69 20.37
C MET A 550 -3.59 -9.43 21.73
N VAL A 551 -3.24 -10.19 22.77
CA VAL A 551 -3.76 -9.98 24.13
C VAL A 551 -3.23 -8.68 24.73
N ALA A 552 -1.97 -8.33 24.49
CA ALA A 552 -1.39 -7.06 24.93
C ALA A 552 -2.09 -5.85 24.30
N ASP A 553 -2.61 -6.00 23.08
CA ASP A 553 -3.44 -5.00 22.39
C ASP A 553 -4.93 -5.03 22.82
N GLY A 554 -5.29 -5.85 23.80
CA GLY A 554 -6.61 -5.89 24.42
C GLY A 554 -7.59 -6.89 23.81
N HIS A 555 -7.14 -7.79 22.92
CA HIS A 555 -8.00 -8.83 22.36
C HIS A 555 -8.13 -10.02 23.32
N ALA A 556 -9.37 -10.48 23.53
CA ALA A 556 -9.62 -11.67 24.34
C ALA A 556 -9.03 -12.92 23.65
N ARG A 557 -8.28 -13.73 24.41
CA ARG A 557 -7.54 -14.89 23.87
C ARG A 557 -8.43 -15.89 23.11
N ASP A 558 -9.66 -16.10 23.58
CA ASP A 558 -10.65 -17.01 22.96
C ASP A 558 -11.23 -16.48 21.64
N LYS A 559 -11.04 -15.18 21.35
CA LYS A 559 -11.46 -14.53 20.10
C LYS A 559 -10.37 -14.49 19.04
N VAL A 560 -9.14 -14.90 19.38
CA VAL A 560 -8.02 -14.94 18.45
C VAL A 560 -8.02 -16.28 17.71
N ARG A 561 -8.10 -16.23 16.38
CA ARG A 561 -7.96 -17.38 15.49
C ARG A 561 -6.56 -17.42 14.91
N THR A 562 -5.97 -18.59 14.79
CA THR A 562 -4.60 -18.75 14.27
C THR A 562 -4.56 -19.70 13.09
N VAL A 563 -3.81 -19.35 12.05
CA VAL A 563 -3.59 -20.18 10.86
C VAL A 563 -2.09 -20.25 10.58
N PRO A 564 -1.46 -21.43 10.70
CA PRO A 564 -0.06 -21.60 10.31
C PRO A 564 0.13 -21.57 8.79
N PHE A 565 1.33 -21.24 8.36
CA PHE A 565 1.75 -21.36 6.96
C PHE A 565 3.22 -21.79 6.87
N LEU A 566 3.62 -22.23 5.68
CA LEU A 566 5.00 -22.59 5.35
C LEU A 566 5.38 -21.96 4.00
N MET A 567 6.64 -21.56 3.86
CA MET A 567 7.22 -21.33 2.55
C MET A 567 7.88 -22.63 2.10
N MET A 568 7.43 -23.16 0.96
CA MET A 568 7.87 -24.46 0.43
C MET A 568 8.32 -24.34 -1.01
N ARG A 569 9.28 -25.19 -1.39
CA ARG A 569 9.77 -25.34 -2.76
C ARG A 569 10.20 -26.78 -3.02
N TYR A 570 10.34 -27.15 -4.28
CA TYR A 570 11.06 -28.37 -4.61
C TYR A 570 12.56 -28.20 -4.32
N THR A 571 13.23 -29.25 -3.88
CA THR A 571 14.67 -29.19 -3.57
C THR A 571 15.46 -28.66 -4.76
N GLY A 572 16.39 -27.72 -4.50
CA GLY A 572 17.23 -27.10 -5.52
C GLY A 572 16.61 -25.88 -6.23
N GLN A 573 15.32 -25.59 -6.01
CA GLN A 573 14.73 -24.33 -6.44
C GLN A 573 15.22 -23.15 -5.59
N LEU A 574 15.16 -21.94 -6.15
CA LEU A 574 15.56 -20.71 -5.46
C LEU A 574 14.37 -19.93 -4.90
N GLU A 575 13.20 -20.04 -5.53
CA GLU A 575 11.97 -19.39 -5.09
C GLU A 575 11.05 -20.40 -4.41
N ASP A 576 10.32 -19.90 -3.42
CA ASP A 576 9.36 -20.61 -2.62
C ASP A 576 7.93 -20.10 -2.86
N VAL A 577 6.96 -20.93 -2.47
CA VAL A 577 5.55 -20.65 -2.53
C VAL A 577 4.99 -20.71 -1.12
N GLU A 578 4.17 -19.72 -0.77
CA GLU A 578 3.45 -19.70 0.50
C GLU A 578 2.30 -20.70 0.48
N VAL A 579 2.27 -21.56 1.50
CA VAL A 579 1.27 -22.61 1.66
C VAL A 579 0.60 -22.42 3.01
N MET A 580 -0.67 -22.01 3.00
CA MET A 580 -1.49 -22.02 4.20
C MET A 580 -1.64 -23.47 4.67
N ALA A 581 -1.25 -23.75 5.92
CA ALA A 581 -1.24 -25.11 6.41
C ALA A 581 -2.69 -25.63 6.52
N PRO A 582 -3.00 -26.82 5.99
CA PRO A 582 -4.33 -27.43 6.13
C PRO A 582 -4.63 -27.91 7.57
N LEU A 583 -3.66 -27.74 8.48
CA LEU A 583 -3.62 -28.27 9.84
C LEU A 583 -2.93 -27.26 10.77
N SER A 584 -3.32 -27.28 12.05
CA SER A 584 -2.66 -26.47 13.09
C SER A 584 -1.40 -27.11 13.67
N ALA A 585 -1.21 -28.42 13.48
CA ALA A 585 -0.07 -29.20 13.93
C ALA A 585 0.15 -30.42 13.02
N ILE A 586 1.37 -30.95 12.98
CA ILE A 586 1.75 -32.14 12.21
C ILE A 586 2.15 -33.23 13.21
N ALA A 587 1.20 -34.11 13.54
CA ALA A 587 1.38 -35.13 14.58
C ALA A 587 1.79 -36.50 14.03
N SER A 588 1.68 -36.71 12.72
CA SER A 588 1.92 -37.98 12.04
C SER A 588 2.56 -37.81 10.66
N ALA A 589 3.08 -38.89 10.10
CA ALA A 589 3.58 -38.91 8.72
C ALA A 589 2.49 -38.53 7.69
N ASP A 590 1.24 -38.95 7.92
CA ASP A 590 0.12 -38.65 7.04
C ASP A 590 -0.26 -37.16 7.07
N ASP A 591 -0.15 -36.50 8.22
CA ASP A 591 -0.32 -35.04 8.30
C ASP A 591 0.74 -34.32 7.47
N MET A 592 2.00 -34.79 7.52
CA MET A 592 3.07 -34.21 6.71
C MET A 592 2.82 -34.39 5.21
N ARG A 593 2.33 -35.56 4.80
CA ARG A 593 1.92 -35.82 3.41
C ARG A 593 0.79 -34.89 2.96
N ARG A 594 -0.16 -34.55 3.84
CA ARG A 594 -1.23 -33.59 3.54
C ARG A 594 -0.68 -32.17 3.30
N VAL A 595 0.31 -31.74 4.09
CA VAL A 595 0.99 -30.45 3.87
C VAL A 595 1.71 -30.44 2.52
N ILE A 596 2.44 -31.52 2.19
CA ILE A 596 3.11 -31.67 0.88
C ILE A 596 2.10 -31.64 -0.27
N ALA A 597 0.96 -32.33 -0.14
CA ALA A 597 -0.09 -32.32 -1.16
C ALA A 597 -0.71 -30.93 -1.37
N GLU A 598 -0.90 -30.17 -0.28
CA GLU A 598 -1.38 -28.78 -0.37
C GLU A 598 -0.35 -27.89 -1.08
N PHE A 599 0.95 -28.04 -0.76
CA PHE A 599 2.02 -27.37 -1.49
C PHE A 599 1.93 -27.63 -3.00
N GLU A 600 1.81 -28.89 -3.42
CA GLU A 600 1.72 -29.21 -4.85
C GLU A 600 0.43 -28.66 -5.51
N ALA A 601 -0.66 -28.58 -4.75
CA ALA A 601 -1.90 -27.96 -5.19
C ALA A 601 -1.74 -26.45 -5.43
N VAL A 602 -1.16 -25.73 -4.47
CA VAL A 602 -0.88 -24.30 -4.60
C VAL A 602 0.14 -24.05 -5.72
N TYR A 603 1.23 -24.81 -5.76
CA TYR A 603 2.27 -24.67 -6.78
C TYR A 603 1.71 -24.81 -8.20
N ALA A 604 0.79 -25.76 -8.43
CA ALA A 604 0.14 -25.94 -9.73
C ALA A 604 -0.82 -24.80 -10.10
N LYS A 605 -1.43 -24.12 -9.12
CA LYS A 605 -2.26 -22.93 -9.35
C LYS A 605 -1.40 -21.74 -9.77
N VAL A 606 -0.19 -21.61 -9.22
CA VAL A 606 0.72 -20.48 -9.48
C VAL A 606 1.54 -20.65 -10.77
N ASN A 607 2.12 -21.84 -11.02
CA ASN A 607 3.15 -22.05 -12.07
C ASN A 607 2.73 -23.02 -13.20
N HIS A 608 1.48 -23.48 -13.23
CA HIS A 608 0.94 -24.60 -14.02
C HIS A 608 1.25 -26.01 -13.48
N ARG A 609 0.31 -26.94 -13.73
CA ARG A 609 0.35 -28.32 -13.22
C ARG A 609 1.53 -29.15 -13.74
N VAL A 610 2.00 -28.88 -14.96
CA VAL A 610 3.13 -29.60 -15.59
C VAL A 610 4.47 -29.29 -14.91
N SER A 611 4.54 -28.22 -14.12
CA SER A 611 5.74 -27.74 -13.46
C SER A 611 6.02 -28.45 -12.11
N ARG A 612 5.19 -29.42 -11.71
CA ARG A 612 5.38 -30.22 -10.48
C ARG A 612 6.56 -31.17 -10.62
N TYR A 613 7.39 -31.26 -9.58
CA TYR A 613 8.56 -32.12 -9.59
C TYR A 613 8.88 -32.74 -8.22
N GLY A 614 7.95 -33.52 -7.67
CA GLY A 614 8.11 -34.17 -6.35
C GLY A 614 9.30 -35.13 -6.24
N GLU A 615 9.85 -35.62 -7.35
CA GLU A 615 11.05 -36.48 -7.36
C GLU A 615 12.32 -35.76 -6.87
N ALA A 616 12.37 -34.43 -6.93
CA ALA A 616 13.45 -33.65 -6.33
C ALA A 616 13.41 -33.67 -4.79
N GLY A 617 12.28 -34.03 -4.19
CA GLY A 617 11.99 -33.77 -2.79
C GLY A 617 11.54 -32.33 -2.55
N PHE A 618 11.44 -31.95 -1.28
CA PHE A 618 10.82 -30.71 -0.84
C PHE A 618 11.71 -30.01 0.17
N SER A 619 11.75 -28.68 0.13
CA SER A 619 12.40 -27.87 1.15
C SER A 619 11.38 -26.93 1.78
N ILE A 620 11.35 -26.88 3.12
CA ILE A 620 10.68 -25.82 3.88
C ILE A 620 11.74 -24.79 4.27
N THR A 621 11.54 -23.55 3.83
CA THR A 621 12.50 -22.44 3.97
C THR A 621 12.08 -21.43 5.04
N GLU A 622 10.79 -21.39 5.38
CA GLU A 622 10.23 -20.50 6.39
C GLU A 622 8.98 -21.12 6.99
N LEU A 623 8.81 -20.93 8.29
CA LEU A 623 7.62 -21.31 9.04
C LEU A 623 6.97 -20.05 9.58
N GLY A 624 5.66 -19.95 9.43
CA GLY A 624 4.93 -18.78 9.87
C GLY A 624 3.57 -19.07 10.46
N LEU A 625 3.00 -18.02 11.03
CA LEU A 625 1.69 -18.03 11.65
C LEU A 625 1.01 -16.68 11.45
N ILE A 626 -0.29 -16.73 11.12
CA ILE A 626 -1.19 -15.59 11.11
C ILE A 626 -2.15 -15.73 12.29
N ALA A 627 -2.19 -14.73 13.17
CA ALA A 627 -3.21 -14.60 14.21
C ALA A 627 -4.19 -13.49 13.80
N THR A 628 -5.50 -13.74 13.90
CA THR A 628 -6.57 -12.78 13.54
C THR A 628 -7.61 -12.64 14.64
N ALA A 629 -8.17 -11.44 14.80
CA ALA A 629 -9.38 -11.20 15.57
C ALA A 629 -10.37 -10.36 14.74
N ASP A 630 -11.66 -10.70 14.84
CA ASP A 630 -12.72 -10.05 14.08
C ASP A 630 -12.93 -8.60 14.55
N LYS A 631 -13.31 -7.74 13.60
CA LYS A 631 -13.75 -6.36 13.83
C LYS A 631 -15.09 -6.15 13.12
N VAL A 632 -15.88 -5.18 13.59
CA VAL A 632 -17.02 -4.67 12.82
C VAL A 632 -16.52 -4.09 11.50
N LYS A 633 -17.16 -4.50 10.40
CA LYS A 633 -16.84 -4.09 9.04
C LYS A 633 -18.00 -3.24 8.49
N PRO A 634 -17.71 -2.28 7.61
CA PRO A 634 -18.78 -1.53 6.95
C PRO A 634 -19.64 -2.46 6.09
N MET A 635 -20.93 -2.19 5.97
CA MET A 635 -21.87 -2.97 5.18
C MET A 635 -22.26 -2.20 3.92
N LEU A 636 -22.26 -2.89 2.77
CA LEU A 636 -22.96 -2.41 1.58
C LEU A 636 -24.39 -2.94 1.59
N VAL A 637 -25.35 -2.06 1.33
CA VAL A 637 -26.76 -2.41 1.37
C VAL A 637 -27.24 -2.77 -0.02
N LYS A 638 -27.63 -4.03 -0.21
CA LYS A 638 -28.28 -4.51 -1.42
C LYS A 638 -29.71 -3.98 -1.51
N ARG A 639 -30.09 -3.40 -2.64
CA ARG A 639 -31.37 -2.76 -2.91
C ARG A 639 -31.98 -3.30 -4.21
N PRO A 640 -33.32 -3.39 -4.31
CA PRO A 640 -33.97 -3.90 -5.52
C PRO A 640 -33.75 -2.95 -6.70
N LEU A 641 -33.60 -3.52 -7.90
CA LEU A 641 -33.51 -2.75 -9.14
C LEU A 641 -34.82 -2.01 -9.42
N GLY A 642 -34.70 -0.71 -9.70
CA GLY A 642 -35.79 0.15 -10.15
C GLY A 642 -35.90 0.23 -11.68
N LYS A 643 -36.54 1.30 -12.16
CA LYS A 643 -36.63 1.62 -13.59
C LYS A 643 -35.32 2.21 -14.10
N PRO A 644 -35.00 2.10 -15.41
CA PRO A 644 -33.76 2.63 -16.00
C PRO A 644 -33.78 4.15 -16.23
N ASP A 645 -34.51 4.92 -15.41
CA ASP A 645 -34.70 6.36 -15.59
C ASP A 645 -33.91 7.15 -14.53
N PRO A 646 -32.82 7.84 -14.90
CA PRO A 646 -32.02 8.64 -13.98
C PRO A 646 -32.54 10.07 -13.79
N ALA A 647 -33.74 10.42 -14.25
CA ALA A 647 -34.24 11.81 -14.24
C ALA A 647 -34.20 12.49 -12.86
N THR A 648 -34.40 11.73 -11.78
CA THR A 648 -34.32 12.25 -10.40
C THR A 648 -32.92 12.68 -9.96
N ALA A 649 -31.89 12.17 -10.64
CA ALA A 649 -30.49 12.54 -10.41
C ALA A 649 -30.01 13.64 -11.37
N HIS A 650 -30.78 13.98 -12.41
CA HIS A 650 -30.39 15.00 -13.39
C HIS A 650 -30.37 16.38 -12.73
N LYS A 651 -29.25 17.11 -12.88
CA LYS A 651 -29.06 18.44 -12.28
C LYS A 651 -28.70 19.54 -13.27
N GLY A 652 -28.69 19.24 -14.57
CA GLY A 652 -28.46 20.24 -15.61
C GLY A 652 -27.62 19.75 -16.78
N VAL A 653 -27.03 20.70 -17.49
CA VAL A 653 -26.21 20.46 -18.69
C VAL A 653 -24.99 21.38 -18.64
N ARG A 654 -23.82 20.88 -19.03
CA ARG A 654 -22.59 21.68 -19.19
C ARG A 654 -21.92 21.36 -20.52
N GLU A 655 -21.27 22.35 -21.11
CA GLU A 655 -20.38 22.10 -22.24
C GLU A 655 -19.11 21.39 -21.77
N ALA A 656 -18.81 20.25 -22.38
CA ALA A 656 -17.60 19.48 -22.12
C ALA A 656 -16.94 19.08 -23.45
N TYR A 657 -15.63 19.21 -23.53
CA TYR A 657 -14.86 18.82 -24.70
C TYR A 657 -14.40 17.36 -24.56
N ILE A 658 -14.91 16.50 -25.44
CA ILE A 658 -14.68 15.06 -25.42
C ILE A 658 -14.60 14.55 -26.86
N GLY A 659 -13.49 13.92 -27.23
CA GLY A 659 -13.29 13.33 -28.55
C GLY A 659 -13.22 14.38 -29.65
N GLY A 660 -12.44 15.44 -29.44
CA GLY A 660 -12.13 16.46 -30.43
C GLY A 660 -13.22 17.52 -30.65
N ARG A 661 -14.25 17.57 -29.81
CA ARG A 661 -15.35 18.54 -29.95
C ARG A 661 -16.10 18.82 -28.65
N TRP A 662 -16.76 19.98 -28.61
CA TRP A 662 -17.67 20.36 -27.54
C TRP A 662 -19.00 19.62 -27.62
N HIS A 663 -19.43 19.10 -26.48
CA HIS A 663 -20.69 18.40 -26.26
C HIS A 663 -21.49 19.07 -25.17
N LYS A 664 -22.82 19.12 -25.32
CA LYS A 664 -23.75 19.41 -24.22
C LYS A 664 -23.93 18.14 -23.39
N ALA A 665 -23.11 17.97 -22.35
CA ALA A 665 -23.13 16.81 -21.48
C ALA A 665 -24.20 16.96 -20.40
N ASN A 666 -25.02 15.92 -20.20
CA ASN A 666 -25.96 15.88 -19.08
C ASN A 666 -25.21 15.72 -17.76
N LEU A 667 -25.62 16.48 -16.74
CA LEU A 667 -25.06 16.41 -15.40
C LEU A 667 -25.98 15.59 -14.50
N TYR A 668 -25.41 14.65 -13.76
CA TYR A 668 -26.13 13.86 -12.77
C TYR A 668 -25.46 13.97 -11.39
N GLU A 669 -26.25 13.99 -10.32
CA GLU A 669 -25.77 13.84 -8.96
C GLU A 669 -25.60 12.35 -8.62
N MET A 670 -24.37 11.95 -8.32
CA MET A 670 -24.01 10.54 -8.14
C MET A 670 -24.78 9.90 -6.98
N ASP A 671 -24.99 10.61 -5.88
CA ASP A 671 -25.70 10.14 -4.68
C ASP A 671 -27.21 9.93 -4.91
N LEU A 672 -27.78 10.58 -5.93
CA LEU A 672 -29.19 10.46 -6.27
C LEU A 672 -29.46 9.31 -7.24
N LEU A 673 -28.42 8.75 -7.86
CA LEU A 673 -28.57 7.56 -8.68
C LEU A 673 -29.03 6.35 -7.85
N GLN A 674 -30.02 5.63 -8.35
CA GLN A 674 -30.60 4.47 -7.68
C GLN A 674 -30.35 3.19 -8.51
N PRO A 675 -30.38 2.01 -7.87
CA PRO A 675 -30.32 0.73 -8.57
C PRO A 675 -31.28 0.66 -9.75
N GLY A 676 -30.80 0.18 -10.89
CA GLY A 676 -31.54 0.09 -12.14
C GLY A 676 -31.32 1.27 -13.08
N HIS A 677 -30.89 2.44 -12.61
CA HIS A 677 -30.69 3.62 -13.46
C HIS A 677 -29.64 3.36 -14.55
N GLU A 678 -29.87 3.94 -15.73
CA GLU A 678 -28.94 3.90 -16.86
C GLU A 678 -28.61 5.31 -17.33
N VAL A 679 -27.32 5.61 -17.50
CA VAL A 679 -26.84 6.90 -18.03
C VAL A 679 -26.07 6.63 -19.32
N ILE A 680 -26.48 7.27 -20.42
CA ILE A 680 -25.81 7.17 -21.72
C ILE A 680 -25.07 8.50 -21.98
N GLY A 681 -23.82 8.41 -22.41
CA GLY A 681 -22.99 9.58 -22.68
C GLY A 681 -23.37 10.30 -23.99
N PRO A 682 -23.03 11.60 -24.13
CA PRO A 682 -22.14 12.37 -23.26
C PRO A 682 -22.81 12.81 -21.96
N ALA A 683 -22.21 12.42 -20.82
CA ALA A 683 -22.69 12.77 -19.49
C ALA A 683 -21.53 12.90 -18.51
N ILE A 684 -21.75 13.66 -17.44
CA ILE A 684 -20.83 13.78 -16.31
C ILE A 684 -21.64 13.50 -15.05
N ILE A 685 -21.22 12.46 -14.32
CA ILE A 685 -21.83 12.08 -13.05
C ILE A 685 -20.92 12.63 -11.95
N GLU A 686 -21.45 13.56 -11.16
CA GLU A 686 -20.68 14.33 -10.18
C GLU A 686 -21.01 13.87 -8.76
N HIS A 687 -19.96 13.73 -7.96
CA HIS A 687 -20.03 13.55 -6.52
C HIS A 687 -19.15 14.65 -5.87
N PRO A 688 -19.41 15.09 -4.63
CA PRO A 688 -18.54 16.07 -3.98
C PRO A 688 -17.04 15.73 -4.02
N ALA A 689 -16.69 14.44 -3.99
CA ALA A 689 -15.31 13.97 -3.90
C ALA A 689 -14.72 13.36 -5.19
N THR A 690 -15.53 13.11 -6.23
CA THR A 690 -15.06 12.52 -7.50
C THR A 690 -15.96 12.91 -8.68
N THR A 691 -15.56 12.61 -9.90
CA THR A 691 -16.34 12.88 -11.11
C THR A 691 -16.14 11.73 -12.08
N LEU A 692 -17.23 11.17 -12.62
CA LEU A 692 -17.20 10.14 -13.64
C LEU A 692 -17.61 10.74 -14.99
N VAL A 693 -16.72 10.66 -15.97
CA VAL A 693 -16.97 11.12 -17.34
C VAL A 693 -17.46 9.96 -18.21
N VAL A 694 -18.68 10.09 -18.73
CA VAL A 694 -19.28 9.11 -19.65
C VAL A 694 -19.16 9.64 -21.07
N HIS A 695 -18.24 9.04 -21.84
CA HIS A 695 -17.96 9.47 -23.20
C HIS A 695 -19.17 9.24 -24.12
N PRO A 696 -19.26 9.94 -25.26
CA PRO A 696 -20.35 9.73 -26.21
C PRO A 696 -20.55 8.24 -26.57
N ARG A 697 -21.79 7.76 -26.46
CA ARG A 697 -22.23 6.36 -26.67
C ARG A 697 -21.88 5.37 -25.56
N ASP A 698 -20.90 5.67 -24.72
CA ASP A 698 -20.60 4.82 -23.57
C ASP A 698 -21.78 4.87 -22.57
N ARG A 699 -21.89 3.83 -21.74
CA ARG A 699 -23.02 3.62 -20.84
C ARG A 699 -22.56 3.37 -19.41
N VAL A 700 -23.33 3.87 -18.46
CA VAL A 700 -23.25 3.51 -17.05
C VAL A 700 -24.56 2.86 -16.60
N PHE A 701 -24.48 1.75 -15.87
CA PHE A 701 -25.61 1.08 -15.21
C PHE A 701 -25.36 1.01 -13.70
N VAL A 702 -26.39 1.25 -12.89
CA VAL A 702 -26.31 1.17 -11.43
C VAL A 702 -26.90 -0.15 -10.95
N ASP A 703 -26.09 -0.98 -10.29
CA ASP A 703 -26.55 -2.29 -9.83
C ASP A 703 -27.29 -2.25 -8.48
N GLU A 704 -27.65 -3.44 -8.00
CA GLU A 704 -28.32 -3.64 -6.71
C GLU A 704 -27.46 -3.28 -5.50
N TRP A 705 -26.14 -3.20 -5.65
CA TRP A 705 -25.19 -2.77 -4.61
C TRP A 705 -24.83 -1.28 -4.74
N THR A 706 -25.50 -0.55 -5.63
CA THR A 706 -25.21 0.85 -6.00
C THR A 706 -23.82 1.07 -6.63
N LEU A 707 -23.22 0.00 -7.16
CA LEU A 707 -22.02 0.09 -7.97
C LEU A 707 -22.38 0.59 -9.38
N LEU A 708 -21.49 1.41 -9.95
CA LEU A 708 -21.61 1.98 -11.28
C LEU A 708 -20.80 1.13 -12.25
N HIS A 709 -21.49 0.39 -13.11
CA HIS A 709 -20.91 -0.42 -14.18
C HIS A 709 -20.72 0.41 -15.43
N TYR A 710 -19.48 0.58 -15.89
CA TYR A 710 -19.11 1.30 -17.09
C TYR A 710 -18.97 0.34 -18.27
N SER A 711 -19.56 0.69 -19.42
CA SER A 711 -19.44 -0.07 -20.66
C SER A 711 -19.03 0.83 -21.81
N HIS A 712 -17.97 0.43 -22.50
CA HIS A 712 -17.56 1.03 -23.78
C HIS A 712 -18.54 0.64 -24.89
N ALA A 713 -18.84 1.59 -25.78
CA ALA A 713 -19.71 1.39 -26.94
C ALA A 713 -19.09 0.56 -28.08
#